data_AF-A0A2P6U0R8-F1
#
_entry.id   AF-A0A2P6U0R8-F1
#
_cell.length_a   1.000
_cell.length_b   1.000
_cell.length_c   1.000
_cell.angle_alpha   90.00
_cell.angle_beta   90.00
_cell.angle_gamma   90.00
#
_symmetry.space_group_name_H-M   'P 1'
#
loop_
_entity.id
_entity.type
_entity.pdbx_description
1 polymer ?
#
loop_
_entity_poly.entity_id
_entity_poly.type
_entity_poly.pdbx_seq_one_letter_code
_entity_poly.pdbx_strand_id
1 'polypeptide(L)'
;MAQLGSLQLGRLQPVWRALRLGGRAALAGRSHLHQQPQQLAPRLSTAAHAAQHVVAAAAEAAPAAAQQGSSLELQLHNTLSRQKEVFRPRPGQDNRVSMYVCGVTVYDYSHIGHARVYVAFDVIYRFLRHLGYDVNYVRNFTDVDDKIIARAAAVGEDPLALAQRFIHEFHADMEALGCLRPGLEPKATDFIPQMVATIQRIIDNGHGYAVGGDVFFDVASLPGYGKLSGRSQEDNRAGERVAVDERKRGAADFALWKAAKPGEPTWDSPWGPGRPGWHIECSTMIREVMGEQIDIHGGGRDLVFPHHENELAQSRAAAGPCSCGHDHGSGGNGSGGSGERDDFVRYWLHNGFVNVDSEKMSKSLGNFFTIRDVVARYHPRALRWFLVNTQYRQPINYTQRALEEASDRVYYLYQTMADISETLSSSPEGAAALEDAQRQVAAATAPQQAQQAAEAAQQQQQPAAGKAGKKAAAAAASSPGAELLAEVRAALADDFNTPLAIAALSAPLKAANDFLHTKKGKKAPGRLQALASYQAGLQAVLELLGLWAEQPAAVLAELRALALTRAGLSEEQIAAAIEERAAARAAKDYAASDAVRLRLEAAGILIMDTPEGTTWKPGPRLHIAEEENAATAAPVAVADEEELQPGSLVKSYGVVKRLGAGQFAVVYKVQAPDGHMYALKQERFGEMSHADRVEALNELRLLASLRHPNLVQYNEAFVEEDRLYMVMELVDGGTLVNVIRSHAAQKQRIPEAAVWTYLLQIARGLQHLHSHSIVHRDIKPANLLLTPAGLLKVADLGVAGQLRPGVCEHLQVGTAGFMSPEVARKQCQDVRSDVYSLGVTLFELCMLRSPFGNKNEPEVLHALLAWSPGDAAMAAAAIIPQYSQELQGLLKSMLQPNPEARPTADQILARHGTPERLARLPVPPPQDVCGRPWAASQRSPILPPIPPHADLDQLEEHLPPPCCDRIAAQSVAKAT
;
A
#
# COMPACT_ATOMS: atom_id res chain seq x y z
N MET A 1 -20.87 27.17 52.15
CA MET A 1 -20.14 28.46 52.10
C MET A 1 -19.81 28.69 50.64
N ALA A 2 -20.71 29.30 49.87
CA ALA A 2 -20.85 30.75 49.57
C ALA A 2 -19.83 31.17 48.49
N GLN A 3 -20.16 31.69 47.29
CA GLN A 3 -21.29 32.46 46.72
C GLN A 3 -21.45 32.10 45.21
N LEU A 4 -22.63 31.82 44.64
CA LEU A 4 -23.61 32.72 43.95
C LEU A 4 -23.02 33.57 42.79
N GLY A 5 -23.59 33.69 41.58
CA GLY A 5 -24.87 33.32 40.96
C GLY A 5 -24.77 33.40 39.40
N SER A 6 -25.52 32.65 38.59
CA SER A 6 -26.92 32.83 38.14
C SER A 6 -27.18 34.01 37.18
N LEU A 7 -27.69 33.71 35.97
CA LEU A 7 -28.74 34.41 35.17
C LEU A 7 -28.75 33.79 33.75
N GLN A 8 -29.62 32.82 33.42
CA GLN A 8 -31.05 32.86 33.08
C GLN A 8 -31.36 32.93 31.56
N LEU A 9 -32.10 31.89 31.13
CA LEU A 9 -32.82 31.72 29.88
C LEU A 9 -34.00 32.69 29.74
N GLY A 10 -34.32 33.08 28.50
CA GLY A 10 -35.57 33.74 28.12
C GLY A 10 -35.90 33.55 26.64
N ARG A 11 -37.02 32.87 26.37
CA ARG A 11 -37.64 32.58 25.06
C ARG A 11 -38.09 33.86 24.33
N LEU A 12 -38.27 33.79 23.00
CA LEU A 12 -39.56 34.02 22.28
C LEU A 12 -39.36 34.21 20.75
N GLN A 13 -40.07 33.42 19.94
CA GLN A 13 -40.53 33.79 18.58
C GLN A 13 -41.82 34.63 18.68
N PRO A 14 -42.25 35.38 17.63
CA PRO A 14 -43.22 34.84 16.66
C PRO A 14 -43.13 35.34 15.19
N VAL A 15 -43.46 34.41 14.28
CA VAL A 15 -44.24 34.47 13.02
C VAL A 15 -44.65 35.84 12.43
N TRP A 16 -44.42 36.03 11.11
CA TRP A 16 -45.35 36.70 10.19
C TRP A 16 -45.38 36.03 8.80
N ARG A 17 -46.59 35.88 8.25
CA ARG A 17 -46.97 35.23 6.98
C ARG A 17 -47.68 36.26 6.08
N ALA A 18 -47.49 36.09 4.77
CA ALA A 18 -48.42 36.38 3.65
C ALA A 18 -48.62 37.82 3.10
N LEU A 19 -48.39 37.97 1.79
CA LEU A 19 -49.37 38.29 0.71
C LEU A 19 -48.59 38.25 -0.64
N ARG A 20 -48.77 37.34 -1.61
CA ARG A 20 -49.90 36.91 -2.48
C ARG A 20 -50.27 37.89 -3.60
N LEU A 21 -50.39 37.30 -4.81
CA LEU A 21 -51.10 37.73 -6.04
C LEU A 21 -50.28 38.58 -7.04
N GLY A 22 -50.23 38.31 -8.35
CA GLY A 22 -50.93 37.31 -9.17
C GLY A 22 -50.65 37.45 -10.67
N GLY A 23 -50.98 36.39 -11.42
CA GLY A 23 -51.44 36.43 -12.82
C GLY A 23 -50.40 36.20 -13.93
N ARG A 24 -50.25 35.03 -14.56
CA ARG A 24 -51.06 34.36 -15.62
C ARG A 24 -51.23 35.12 -16.95
N ALA A 25 -50.84 34.39 -18.01
CA ALA A 25 -51.30 34.42 -19.42
C ALA A 25 -50.82 35.58 -20.31
N ALA A 26 -50.58 35.45 -21.62
CA ALA A 26 -50.43 34.35 -22.57
C ALA A 26 -50.05 34.96 -23.95
N LEU A 27 -49.72 34.09 -24.91
CA LEU A 27 -49.95 34.22 -26.37
C LEU A 27 -48.98 35.04 -27.26
N ALA A 28 -48.26 34.27 -28.08
CA ALA A 28 -48.34 34.22 -29.55
C ALA A 28 -47.84 35.39 -30.44
N GLY A 29 -47.14 34.99 -31.52
CA GLY A 29 -46.98 35.75 -32.77
C GLY A 29 -45.52 35.81 -33.22
N ARG A 30 -45.08 34.93 -34.15
CA ARG A 30 -45.00 35.18 -35.62
C ARG A 30 -43.89 36.20 -35.96
N SER A 31 -43.02 36.04 -36.95
CA SER A 31 -42.69 35.02 -37.97
C SER A 31 -41.71 35.69 -38.96
N HIS A 32 -41.08 34.88 -39.84
CA HIS A 32 -40.58 35.25 -41.19
C HIS A 32 -39.17 35.89 -41.29
N LEU A 33 -38.29 35.56 -42.24
CA LEU A 33 -38.42 34.92 -43.56
C LEU A 33 -37.05 34.43 -44.11
N HIS A 34 -37.07 33.31 -44.85
CA HIS A 34 -36.33 32.96 -46.09
C HIS A 34 -34.79 32.97 -46.13
N GLN A 35 -34.09 32.05 -46.82
CA GLN A 35 -34.42 31.33 -48.05
C GLN A 35 -33.50 30.09 -48.26
N GLN A 36 -34.08 29.00 -48.78
CA GLN A 36 -33.44 27.84 -49.43
C GLN A 36 -33.07 28.22 -50.91
N PRO A 37 -32.46 27.37 -51.81
CA PRO A 37 -32.62 25.90 -51.90
C PRO A 37 -31.48 25.02 -52.53
N GLN A 38 -31.69 23.69 -52.38
CA GLN A 38 -31.55 22.58 -53.36
C GLN A 38 -30.16 22.16 -53.90
N GLN A 39 -29.69 20.94 -53.57
CA GLN A 39 -29.99 19.59 -54.15
C GLN A 39 -29.15 19.25 -55.39
N LEU A 40 -28.40 18.14 -55.35
CA LEU A 40 -28.55 16.96 -56.24
C LEU A 40 -27.40 15.95 -56.06
N ALA A 41 -27.80 14.68 -55.84
CA ALA A 41 -26.98 13.46 -55.91
C ALA A 41 -26.70 13.07 -57.40
N PRO A 42 -25.98 11.98 -57.81
CA PRO A 42 -26.00 10.62 -57.23
C PRO A 42 -24.69 9.77 -57.33
N ARG A 43 -24.86 8.50 -56.93
CA ARG A 43 -23.94 7.35 -56.74
C ARG A 43 -23.26 6.80 -58.03
N LEU A 44 -22.08 6.15 -57.89
CA LEU A 44 -21.84 4.68 -58.08
C LEU A 44 -20.36 4.30 -58.38
N SER A 45 -19.86 3.28 -57.64
CA SER A 45 -18.87 2.23 -58.01
C SER A 45 -17.41 2.67 -58.29
N THR A 46 -16.33 1.92 -58.05
CA THR A 46 -16.04 0.49 -57.88
C THR A 46 -14.76 0.33 -57.02
N ALA A 47 -14.56 -0.86 -56.45
CA ALA A 47 -13.35 -1.25 -55.72
C ALA A 47 -12.18 -1.60 -56.66
N ALA A 48 -10.96 -1.16 -56.32
CA ALA A 48 -9.71 -1.81 -56.73
C ALA A 48 -8.51 -1.40 -55.86
N HIS A 49 -7.92 -2.40 -55.19
CA HIS A 49 -6.49 -2.62 -54.96
C HIS A 49 -5.62 -1.55 -54.26
N ALA A 50 -5.33 -1.86 -53.00
CA ALA A 50 -4.01 -2.12 -52.42
C ALA A 50 -2.82 -1.18 -52.72
N ALA A 51 -2.19 -0.79 -51.60
CA ALA A 51 -0.83 -0.26 -51.42
C ALA A 51 -0.61 1.22 -51.75
N GLN A 52 -0.69 2.05 -50.71
CA GLN A 52 0.21 3.17 -50.38
C GLN A 52 -0.44 4.10 -49.35
N HIS A 53 -0.11 3.98 -48.06
CA HIS A 53 -0.23 5.09 -47.10
C HIS A 53 0.71 4.84 -45.90
N VAL A 54 1.96 5.27 -46.04
CA VAL A 54 2.75 5.86 -44.96
C VAL A 54 2.81 7.35 -45.30
N VAL A 55 2.67 8.20 -44.28
CA VAL A 55 2.67 9.68 -44.33
C VAL A 55 1.32 10.32 -44.70
N ALA A 56 0.49 10.58 -43.69
CA ALA A 56 -0.29 11.82 -43.50
C ALA A 56 -1.30 11.67 -42.34
N ALA A 57 -0.84 11.83 -41.11
CA ALA A 57 -1.68 12.19 -39.95
C ALA A 57 -0.80 12.85 -38.89
N ALA A 58 -0.23 14.00 -39.27
CA ALA A 58 0.50 14.90 -38.39
C ALA A 58 0.21 16.33 -38.85
N ALA A 59 -1.03 16.76 -38.66
CA ALA A 59 -1.44 18.16 -38.79
C ALA A 59 -2.83 18.36 -38.17
N GLU A 60 -2.92 18.28 -36.85
CA GLU A 60 -3.89 19.05 -36.03
C GLU A 60 -3.56 18.86 -34.54
N ALA A 61 -2.44 19.46 -34.12
CA ALA A 61 -2.13 19.71 -32.70
C ALA A 61 -0.99 20.73 -32.58
N ALA A 62 -1.33 22.03 -32.53
CA ALA A 62 -0.47 23.10 -32.00
C ALA A 62 -1.34 24.36 -31.74
N PRO A 63 -0.99 25.26 -30.81
CA PRO A 63 -1.77 25.45 -29.59
C PRO A 63 -2.40 26.84 -29.48
N ALA A 64 -3.56 26.91 -28.82
CA ALA A 64 -4.09 28.15 -28.28
C ALA A 64 -3.32 28.50 -26.99
N ALA A 65 -2.12 29.03 -27.15
CA ALA A 65 -1.37 29.70 -26.11
C ALA A 65 -1.84 31.17 -26.02
N ALA A 66 -2.80 31.45 -25.12
CA ALA A 66 -3.00 32.76 -24.49
C ALA A 66 -4.20 32.69 -23.53
N GLN A 67 -3.94 32.31 -22.27
CA GLN A 67 -4.68 32.61 -21.02
C GLN A 67 -4.38 31.48 -20.00
N GLN A 68 -3.19 31.49 -19.39
CA GLN A 68 -2.84 30.59 -18.30
C GLN A 68 -2.77 31.36 -16.98
N GLY A 69 -3.88 31.37 -16.26
CA GLY A 69 -3.90 31.42 -14.80
C GLY A 69 -4.48 30.09 -14.33
N SER A 70 -3.65 29.08 -14.08
CA SER A 70 -4.12 27.74 -13.74
C SER A 70 -4.66 27.70 -12.31
N SER A 71 -5.97 27.52 -12.14
CA SER A 71 -6.55 27.10 -10.86
C SER A 71 -6.15 25.65 -10.58
N LEU A 72 -5.57 25.37 -9.41
CA LEU A 72 -5.25 24.03 -8.95
C LEU A 72 -6.54 23.17 -8.87
N GLU A 73 -6.64 22.12 -9.68
CA GLU A 73 -7.83 21.24 -9.72
C GLU A 73 -7.59 19.97 -8.89
N LEU A 74 -8.39 19.75 -7.85
CA LEU A 74 -8.33 18.55 -7.01
C LEU A 74 -8.97 17.36 -7.74
N GLN A 75 -8.22 16.27 -7.88
CA GLN A 75 -8.69 14.99 -8.42
C GLN A 75 -8.71 13.93 -7.33
N LEU A 76 -9.77 13.13 -7.28
CA LEU A 76 -9.96 12.06 -6.30
C LEU A 76 -10.20 10.75 -7.02
N HIS A 77 -9.56 9.66 -6.59
CA HIS A 77 -9.99 8.36 -7.06
C HIS A 77 -11.28 7.92 -6.37
N ASN A 78 -12.36 7.84 -7.13
CA ASN A 78 -13.65 7.39 -6.64
C ASN A 78 -13.75 5.86 -6.74
N THR A 79 -14.01 5.21 -5.61
CA THR A 79 -14.13 3.74 -5.56
C THR A 79 -15.31 3.24 -6.41
N LEU A 80 -16.38 4.03 -6.49
CA LEU A 80 -17.58 3.68 -7.24
C LEU A 80 -17.32 3.62 -8.76
N SER A 81 -16.55 4.57 -9.31
CA SER A 81 -16.22 4.62 -10.75
C SER A 81 -14.91 3.91 -11.10
N ARG A 82 -14.04 3.67 -10.10
CA ARG A 82 -12.67 3.13 -10.24
C ARG A 82 -11.74 4.04 -11.06
N GLN A 83 -12.04 5.33 -11.11
CA GLN A 83 -11.27 6.32 -11.85
C GLN A 83 -10.96 7.54 -10.98
N LYS A 84 -9.95 8.31 -11.38
CA LYS A 84 -9.72 9.65 -10.85
C LYS A 84 -10.71 10.61 -11.48
N GLU A 85 -11.45 11.31 -10.64
CA GLU A 85 -12.46 12.29 -11.02
C GLU A 85 -12.09 13.65 -10.44
N VAL A 86 -12.40 14.71 -11.17
CA VAL A 86 -12.31 16.06 -10.63
C VAL A 86 -13.30 16.20 -9.47
N PHE A 87 -12.81 16.65 -8.31
CA PHE A 87 -13.65 16.94 -7.16
C PHE A 87 -14.49 18.18 -7.40
N ARG A 88 -15.80 18.02 -7.30
CA ARG A 88 -16.77 19.12 -7.33
C ARG A 88 -17.70 18.94 -6.14
N PRO A 89 -17.76 19.87 -5.17
CA PRO A 89 -18.77 19.84 -4.12
C PRO A 89 -20.19 19.83 -4.69
N ARG A 90 -21.18 19.43 -3.89
CA ARG A 90 -22.58 19.46 -4.28
C ARG A 90 -23.03 20.86 -4.73
N PRO A 91 -23.87 20.95 -5.79
CA PRO A 91 -24.45 22.23 -6.19
C PRO A 91 -25.20 22.94 -5.06
N GLY A 92 -25.10 24.26 -5.00
CA GLY A 92 -25.86 25.09 -4.07
C GLY A 92 -25.39 25.07 -2.60
N GLN A 93 -24.17 24.60 -2.31
CA GLN A 93 -23.63 24.46 -0.96
C GLN A 93 -22.63 25.56 -0.53
N ASP A 94 -22.49 26.67 -1.26
CA ASP A 94 -21.63 27.83 -0.89
C ASP A 94 -20.22 27.43 -0.35
N ASN A 95 -19.50 26.60 -1.11
CA ASN A 95 -18.16 26.11 -0.75
C ASN A 95 -18.09 25.15 0.47
N ARG A 96 -19.24 24.62 0.92
CA ARG A 96 -19.30 23.55 1.93
C ARG A 96 -19.06 22.18 1.34
N VAL A 97 -18.35 21.34 2.09
CA VAL A 97 -18.07 19.94 1.75
C VAL A 97 -18.49 19.05 2.92
N SER A 98 -19.35 18.08 2.65
CA SER A 98 -19.76 17.07 3.62
C SER A 98 -18.86 15.83 3.50
N MET A 99 -18.12 15.51 4.57
CA MET A 99 -17.24 14.36 4.63
C MET A 99 -17.58 13.46 5.83
N TYR A 100 -17.98 12.22 5.56
CA TYR A 100 -18.22 11.22 6.61
C TYR A 100 -17.20 10.09 6.52
N VAL A 101 -16.54 9.76 7.64
CA VAL A 101 -15.58 8.64 7.70
C VAL A 101 -16.04 7.66 8.76
N CYS A 102 -16.16 6.37 8.43
CA CYS A 102 -16.60 5.37 9.39
C CYS A 102 -15.66 5.29 10.61
N GLY A 103 -16.29 5.23 11.77
CA GLY A 103 -15.65 5.12 13.08
C GLY A 103 -15.12 3.74 13.41
N VAL A 104 -14.62 3.61 14.64
CA VAL A 104 -14.24 2.32 15.22
C VAL A 104 -15.36 1.75 16.08
N THR A 105 -15.39 0.42 16.21
CA THR A 105 -16.08 -0.25 17.31
C THR A 105 -15.25 -0.12 18.58
N VAL A 106 -15.78 0.54 19.61
CA VAL A 106 -15.01 0.95 20.81
C VAL A 106 -14.98 -0.14 21.89
N TYR A 107 -14.42 -1.30 21.56
CA TYR A 107 -14.29 -2.42 22.50
C TYR A 107 -12.85 -2.65 23.01
N ASP A 108 -11.85 -2.03 22.36
CA ASP A 108 -10.43 -2.24 22.65
C ASP A 108 -9.56 -1.06 22.14
N TYR A 109 -8.27 -1.09 22.45
CA TYR A 109 -7.30 -0.08 21.98
C TYR A 109 -7.14 -0.08 20.46
N SER A 110 -6.83 1.10 19.91
CA SER A 110 -6.60 1.24 18.48
C SER A 110 -5.24 0.70 18.05
N HIS A 111 -5.21 0.14 16.85
CA HIS A 111 -4.01 -0.41 16.23
C HIS A 111 -3.56 0.41 15.03
N ILE A 112 -2.39 0.07 14.48
CA ILE A 112 -1.82 0.83 13.36
C ILE A 112 -2.69 0.84 12.09
N GLY A 113 -3.59 -0.14 11.96
CA GLY A 113 -4.64 -0.15 10.94
C GLY A 113 -5.60 1.03 11.09
N HIS A 114 -6.09 1.28 12.30
CA HIS A 114 -6.88 2.49 12.59
C HIS A 114 -6.06 3.76 12.36
N ALA A 115 -4.80 3.79 12.80
CA ALA A 115 -3.92 4.94 12.57
C ALA A 115 -3.80 5.28 11.07
N ARG A 116 -3.67 4.27 10.20
CA ARG A 116 -3.60 4.46 8.75
C ARG A 116 -4.84 5.14 8.19
N VAL A 117 -6.04 4.69 8.59
CA VAL A 117 -7.31 5.29 8.15
C VAL A 117 -7.34 6.76 8.59
N TYR A 118 -7.21 7.02 9.88
CA TYR A 118 -7.49 8.36 10.42
C TYR A 118 -6.39 9.38 10.10
N VAL A 119 -5.12 8.96 9.95
CA VAL A 119 -4.06 9.84 9.45
C VAL A 119 -4.30 10.21 7.98
N ALA A 120 -4.73 9.26 7.13
CA ALA A 120 -5.04 9.57 5.73
C ALA A 120 -6.20 10.58 5.64
N PHE A 121 -7.30 10.33 6.35
CA PHE A 121 -8.45 11.24 6.33
C PHE A 121 -8.19 12.58 7.04
N ASP A 122 -7.24 12.65 7.99
CA ASP A 122 -6.77 13.92 8.54
C ASP A 122 -6.00 14.76 7.51
N VAL A 123 -5.13 14.15 6.69
CA VAL A 123 -4.46 14.86 5.58
C VAL A 123 -5.48 15.37 4.55
N ILE A 124 -6.49 14.55 4.23
CA ILE A 124 -7.60 14.93 3.34
C ILE A 124 -8.35 16.13 3.92
N TYR A 125 -8.73 16.06 5.20
CA TYR A 125 -9.44 17.13 5.91
C TYR A 125 -8.65 18.44 5.90
N ARG A 126 -7.36 18.38 6.25
CA ARG A 126 -6.45 19.53 6.25
C ARG A 126 -6.31 20.14 4.87
N PHE A 127 -6.17 19.32 3.83
CA PHE A 127 -6.00 19.82 2.47
C PHE A 127 -7.29 20.44 1.92
N LEU A 128 -8.45 19.85 2.16
CA LEU A 128 -9.73 20.45 1.76
C LEU A 128 -9.94 21.82 2.42
N ARG A 129 -9.63 21.96 3.72
CA ARG A 129 -9.66 23.25 4.42
C ARG A 129 -8.64 24.24 3.85
N HIS A 130 -7.45 23.76 3.48
CA HIS A 130 -6.43 24.59 2.84
C HIS A 130 -6.85 25.10 1.45
N LEU A 131 -7.64 24.32 0.71
CA LEU A 131 -8.28 24.78 -0.54
C LEU A 131 -9.42 25.79 -0.30
N GLY A 132 -9.73 26.10 0.96
CA GLY A 132 -10.74 27.08 1.36
C GLY A 132 -12.14 26.50 1.58
N TYR A 133 -12.32 25.18 1.50
CA TYR A 133 -13.62 24.56 1.74
C TYR A 133 -14.03 24.63 3.22
N ASP A 134 -15.32 24.89 3.46
CA ASP A 134 -15.96 24.73 4.77
C ASP A 134 -16.35 23.25 4.94
N VAL A 135 -15.46 22.46 5.52
CA VAL A 135 -15.62 21.00 5.58
C VAL A 135 -16.37 20.59 6.84
N ASN A 136 -17.61 20.10 6.68
CA ASN A 136 -18.36 19.40 7.71
C ASN A 136 -17.86 17.95 7.80
N TYR A 137 -16.87 17.72 8.67
CA TYR A 137 -16.27 16.42 8.90
C TYR A 137 -16.96 15.69 10.07
N VAL A 138 -17.54 14.52 9.78
CA VAL A 138 -18.24 13.65 10.74
C VAL A 138 -17.58 12.27 10.80
N ARG A 139 -17.47 11.69 11.99
CA ARG A 139 -17.02 10.30 12.21
C ARG A 139 -17.77 9.69 13.39
N ASN A 140 -18.47 8.58 13.19
CA ASN A 140 -19.24 7.97 14.28
C ASN A 140 -18.38 7.21 15.30
N PHE A 141 -19.02 6.75 16.36
CA PHE A 141 -18.58 5.64 17.18
C PHE A 141 -19.67 4.56 17.20
N THR A 142 -19.28 3.32 16.91
CA THR A 142 -20.15 2.16 17.17
C THR A 142 -19.92 1.74 18.62
N ASP A 143 -20.79 2.22 19.50
CA ASP A 143 -20.74 2.02 20.96
C ASP A 143 -21.74 0.98 21.47
N VAL A 144 -22.39 0.27 20.54
CA VAL A 144 -23.17 -0.95 20.78
C VAL A 144 -22.86 -1.97 19.68
N ASP A 145 -22.26 -3.10 20.05
CA ASP A 145 -21.94 -4.19 19.12
C ASP A 145 -21.67 -5.49 19.91
N ASP A 146 -21.78 -6.64 19.22
CA ASP A 146 -21.52 -7.96 19.81
C ASP A 146 -20.10 -8.05 20.42
N LYS A 147 -19.09 -7.39 19.83
CA LYS A 147 -17.72 -7.35 20.37
C LYS A 147 -17.61 -6.56 21.68
N ILE A 148 -18.36 -5.47 21.82
CA ILE A 148 -18.38 -4.65 23.04
C ILE A 148 -19.02 -5.45 24.17
N ILE A 149 -20.17 -6.07 23.89
CA ILE A 149 -20.90 -6.90 24.85
C ILE A 149 -20.03 -8.07 25.33
N ALA A 150 -19.41 -8.80 24.40
CA ALA A 150 -18.53 -9.92 24.74
C ALA A 150 -17.32 -9.47 25.59
N ARG A 151 -16.70 -8.35 25.24
CA ARG A 151 -15.55 -7.81 25.98
C ARG A 151 -15.94 -7.33 27.37
N ALA A 152 -17.06 -6.61 27.49
CA ALA A 152 -17.62 -6.10 28.74
C ALA A 152 -17.94 -7.25 29.70
N ALA A 153 -18.57 -8.32 29.20
CA ALA A 153 -18.81 -9.53 29.98
C ALA A 153 -17.50 -10.18 30.47
N ALA A 154 -16.47 -10.25 29.61
CA ALA A 154 -15.18 -10.85 29.96
C ALA A 154 -14.41 -10.06 31.05
N VAL A 155 -14.61 -8.74 31.16
CA VAL A 155 -13.93 -7.89 32.16
C VAL A 155 -14.82 -7.50 33.34
N GLY A 156 -16.11 -7.87 33.32
CA GLY A 156 -17.08 -7.52 34.38
C GLY A 156 -17.45 -6.03 34.42
N GLU A 157 -17.47 -5.34 33.27
CA GLU A 157 -17.82 -3.92 33.13
C GLU A 157 -19.17 -3.76 32.40
N ASP A 158 -19.87 -2.64 32.60
CA ASP A 158 -21.04 -2.28 31.80
C ASP A 158 -20.60 -2.00 30.33
N PRO A 159 -21.28 -2.55 29.30
CA PRO A 159 -20.92 -2.32 27.89
C PRO A 159 -20.81 -0.85 27.48
N LEU A 160 -21.72 0.01 27.95
CA LEU A 160 -21.71 1.44 27.62
C LEU A 160 -20.59 2.18 28.36
N ALA A 161 -20.29 1.78 29.60
CA ALA A 161 -19.14 2.33 30.33
C ALA A 161 -17.82 1.95 29.64
N LEU A 162 -17.69 0.69 29.21
CA LEU A 162 -16.53 0.20 28.46
C LEU A 162 -16.35 0.95 27.14
N ALA A 163 -17.44 1.13 26.39
CA ALA A 163 -17.44 1.91 25.16
C ALA A 163 -17.00 3.36 25.39
N GLN A 164 -17.55 4.04 26.40
CA GLN A 164 -17.17 5.40 26.74
C GLN A 164 -15.69 5.52 27.12
N ARG A 165 -15.15 4.54 27.85
CA ARG A 165 -13.71 4.48 28.16
C ARG A 165 -12.88 4.38 26.89
N PHE A 166 -13.19 3.45 25.99
CA PHE A 166 -12.42 3.28 24.75
C PHE A 166 -12.62 4.41 23.73
N ILE A 167 -13.72 5.19 23.81
CA ILE A 167 -13.83 6.47 23.09
C ILE A 167 -12.75 7.45 23.56
N HIS A 168 -12.57 7.61 24.88
CA HIS A 168 -11.53 8.48 25.43
C HIS A 168 -10.13 8.00 25.03
N GLU A 169 -9.89 6.68 25.07
CA GLU A 169 -8.60 6.10 24.69
C GLU A 169 -8.30 6.28 23.20
N PHE A 170 -9.33 6.13 22.35
CA PHE A 170 -9.23 6.42 20.93
C PHE A 170 -8.88 7.88 20.66
N HIS A 171 -9.51 8.83 21.38
CA HIS A 171 -9.18 10.25 21.25
C HIS A 171 -7.73 10.54 21.62
N ALA A 172 -7.24 9.97 22.72
CA ALA A 172 -5.85 10.10 23.12
C ALA A 172 -4.88 9.56 22.05
N ASP A 173 -5.19 8.40 21.45
CA ASP A 173 -4.37 7.82 20.40
C ASP A 173 -4.34 8.70 19.12
N MET A 174 -5.49 9.24 18.72
CA MET A 174 -5.58 10.12 17.54
C MET A 174 -4.91 11.49 17.76
N GLU A 175 -5.02 12.04 18.96
CA GLU A 175 -4.37 13.29 19.35
C GLU A 175 -2.83 13.13 19.36
N ALA A 176 -2.32 12.01 19.91
CA ALA A 176 -0.90 11.69 19.85
C ALA A 176 -0.38 11.66 18.40
N LEU A 177 -1.17 11.12 17.46
CA LEU A 177 -0.86 11.12 16.03
C LEU A 177 -1.06 12.47 15.32
N GLY A 178 -1.49 13.53 16.03
CA GLY A 178 -1.71 14.86 15.48
C GLY A 178 -2.93 14.96 14.56
N CYS A 179 -3.88 14.03 14.64
CA CYS A 179 -5.12 14.09 13.88
C CYS A 179 -6.04 15.17 14.45
N LEU A 180 -6.63 15.99 13.58
CA LEU A 180 -7.67 16.95 13.97
C LEU A 180 -8.95 16.21 14.33
N ARG A 181 -9.68 16.78 15.30
CA ARG A 181 -10.97 16.24 15.72
C ARG A 181 -12.04 16.53 14.65
N PRO A 182 -12.90 15.56 14.31
CA PRO A 182 -14.11 15.81 13.52
C PRO A 182 -15.00 16.86 14.18
N GLY A 183 -15.81 17.56 13.38
CA GLY A 183 -16.76 18.55 13.89
C GLY A 183 -17.92 17.91 14.65
N LEU A 184 -18.28 16.67 14.30
CA LEU A 184 -19.29 15.88 14.99
C LEU A 184 -18.86 14.41 15.07
N GLU A 185 -19.09 13.80 16.24
CA GLU A 185 -18.80 12.39 16.49
C GLU A 185 -20.03 11.65 17.06
N PRO A 186 -21.03 11.32 16.22
CA PRO A 186 -22.27 10.71 16.69
C PRO A 186 -22.04 9.28 17.19
N LYS A 187 -22.75 8.90 18.25
CA LYS A 187 -22.73 7.55 18.83
C LYS A 187 -23.95 6.76 18.39
N ALA A 188 -23.79 5.48 18.09
CA ALA A 188 -24.90 4.64 17.64
C ALA A 188 -26.07 4.62 18.65
N THR A 189 -25.79 4.58 19.95
CA THR A 189 -26.84 4.59 20.98
C THR A 189 -27.70 5.86 21.01
N ASP A 190 -27.19 6.98 20.50
CA ASP A 190 -27.90 8.27 20.48
C ASP A 190 -28.94 8.34 19.35
N PHE A 191 -28.92 7.39 18.41
CA PHE A 191 -29.75 7.40 17.18
C PHE A 191 -30.70 6.21 17.05
N ILE A 192 -30.88 5.41 18.12
CA ILE A 192 -31.71 4.19 18.07
C ILE A 192 -33.14 4.46 17.57
N PRO A 193 -33.89 5.48 18.04
CA PRO A 193 -35.24 5.76 17.52
C PRO A 193 -35.24 6.06 16.01
N GLN A 194 -34.23 6.78 15.52
CA GLN A 194 -34.06 7.12 14.11
C GLN A 194 -33.70 5.88 13.29
N MET A 195 -32.92 4.96 13.85
CA MET A 195 -32.61 3.68 13.20
C MET A 195 -33.88 2.86 13.05
N VAL A 196 -34.68 2.72 14.11
CA VAL A 196 -36.00 2.05 14.05
C VAL A 196 -36.89 2.69 12.98
N ALA A 197 -36.96 4.02 12.93
CA ALA A 197 -37.73 4.74 11.90
C ALA A 197 -37.19 4.54 10.47
N THR A 198 -35.88 4.37 10.30
CA THR A 198 -35.25 4.10 9.00
C THR A 198 -35.48 2.67 8.55
N ILE A 199 -35.39 1.70 9.47
CA ILE A 199 -35.71 0.29 9.21
C ILE A 199 -37.19 0.15 8.82
N GLN A 200 -38.10 0.83 9.53
CA GLN A 200 -39.52 0.83 9.16
C GLN A 200 -39.73 1.39 7.75
N ARG A 201 -39.04 2.47 7.37
CA ARG A 201 -39.07 3.01 6.00
C ARG A 201 -38.56 2.01 4.95
N ILE A 202 -37.50 1.26 5.25
CA ILE A 202 -36.98 0.20 4.37
C ILE A 202 -38.02 -0.92 4.19
N ILE A 203 -38.70 -1.34 5.26
CA ILE A 203 -39.78 -2.34 5.21
C ILE A 203 -40.96 -1.82 4.40
N ASP A 204 -41.41 -0.58 4.67
CA ASP A 204 -42.56 0.04 4.00
C ASP A 204 -42.31 0.20 2.49
N ASN A 205 -41.05 0.41 2.09
CA ASN A 205 -40.63 0.47 0.70
C ASN A 205 -40.41 -0.92 0.05
N GLY A 206 -40.63 -2.02 0.78
CA GLY A 206 -40.55 -3.38 0.25
C GLY A 206 -39.15 -4.00 0.22
N HIS A 207 -38.18 -3.40 0.92
CA HIS A 207 -36.77 -3.82 0.90
C HIS A 207 -36.30 -4.49 2.20
N GLY A 208 -37.20 -4.71 3.16
CA GLY A 208 -36.89 -5.40 4.41
C GLY A 208 -38.06 -6.24 4.92
N TYR A 209 -37.75 -7.21 5.78
CA TYR A 209 -38.74 -8.10 6.37
C TYR A 209 -38.37 -8.50 7.80
N ALA A 210 -39.39 -8.67 8.65
CA ALA A 210 -39.23 -9.13 10.02
C ALA A 210 -39.49 -10.64 10.12
N VAL A 211 -38.67 -11.36 10.90
CA VAL A 211 -38.85 -12.79 11.16
C VAL A 211 -38.28 -13.15 12.54
N GLY A 212 -39.12 -13.73 13.42
CA GLY A 212 -38.68 -14.18 14.75
C GLY A 212 -38.07 -13.09 15.64
N GLY A 213 -38.50 -11.83 15.50
CA GLY A 213 -37.99 -10.68 16.24
C GLY A 213 -36.77 -9.99 15.61
N ASP A 214 -36.10 -10.64 14.65
CA ASP A 214 -35.06 -10.04 13.82
C ASP A 214 -35.69 -9.31 12.62
N VAL A 215 -34.96 -8.35 12.06
CA VAL A 215 -35.31 -7.70 10.79
C VAL A 215 -34.12 -7.80 9.85
N PHE A 216 -34.36 -8.26 8.62
CA PHE A 216 -33.35 -8.39 7.57
C PHE A 216 -33.65 -7.47 6.39
N PHE A 217 -32.58 -7.07 5.71
CA PHE A 217 -32.63 -6.42 4.40
C PHE A 217 -32.75 -7.49 3.31
N ASP A 218 -33.69 -7.34 2.39
CA ASP A 218 -33.89 -8.22 1.24
C ASP A 218 -32.98 -7.76 0.09
N VAL A 219 -31.80 -8.37 -0.07
CA VAL A 219 -30.82 -7.91 -1.07
C VAL A 219 -31.35 -8.09 -2.50
N ALA A 220 -32.16 -9.12 -2.74
CA ALA A 220 -32.75 -9.38 -4.06
C ALA A 220 -33.73 -8.30 -4.49
N SER A 221 -34.33 -7.57 -3.52
CA SER A 221 -35.26 -6.48 -3.79
C SER A 221 -34.60 -5.22 -4.40
N LEU A 222 -33.27 -5.10 -4.37
CA LEU A 222 -32.55 -3.92 -4.87
C LEU A 222 -31.58 -4.27 -6.01
N PRO A 223 -32.01 -4.13 -7.27
CA PRO A 223 -31.14 -4.30 -8.43
C PRO A 223 -29.91 -3.38 -8.37
N GLY A 224 -28.74 -3.92 -8.67
CA GLY A 224 -27.47 -3.16 -8.64
C GLY A 224 -26.74 -3.16 -7.29
N TYR A 225 -27.19 -3.92 -6.30
CA TYR A 225 -26.37 -4.26 -5.13
C TYR A 225 -25.05 -4.92 -5.56
N GLY A 226 -23.92 -4.48 -5.01
CA GLY A 226 -22.58 -4.91 -5.42
C GLY A 226 -21.85 -3.90 -6.33
N LYS A 227 -22.50 -2.79 -6.72
CA LYS A 227 -21.92 -1.79 -7.63
C LYS A 227 -20.68 -1.12 -7.05
N LEU A 228 -20.66 -0.82 -5.75
CA LEU A 228 -19.51 -0.15 -5.12
C LEU A 228 -18.30 -1.08 -5.06
N SER A 229 -18.50 -2.31 -4.61
CA SER A 229 -17.48 -3.34 -4.48
C SER A 229 -17.04 -3.95 -5.82
N GLY A 230 -17.91 -3.91 -6.83
CA GLY A 230 -17.71 -4.59 -8.11
C GLY A 230 -17.96 -6.09 -8.08
N ARG A 231 -18.55 -6.60 -6.99
CA ARG A 231 -18.96 -7.99 -6.88
C ARG A 231 -20.29 -8.20 -7.60
N SER A 232 -20.41 -9.32 -8.30
CA SER A 232 -21.69 -9.76 -8.83
C SER A 232 -22.60 -10.27 -7.70
N GLN A 233 -23.92 -10.31 -7.92
CA GLN A 233 -24.83 -10.92 -6.94
C GLN A 233 -24.55 -12.41 -6.72
N GLU A 234 -23.90 -13.09 -7.68
CA GLU A 234 -23.47 -14.49 -7.55
C GLU A 234 -22.25 -14.62 -6.61
N ASP A 235 -21.32 -13.67 -6.62
CA ASP A 235 -20.16 -13.63 -5.70
C ASP A 235 -20.57 -13.47 -4.22
N ASN A 236 -21.78 -12.95 -3.96
CA ASN A 236 -22.30 -12.74 -2.60
C ASN A 236 -22.92 -14.01 -1.99
N ARG A 237 -23.01 -15.12 -2.76
CA ARG A 237 -23.39 -16.44 -2.23
C ARG A 237 -22.19 -17.23 -1.69
N ALA A 238 -20.97 -16.93 -2.16
CA ALA A 238 -19.78 -17.70 -1.85
C ALA A 238 -18.98 -17.10 -0.68
N GLY A 239 -19.28 -17.56 0.54
CA GLY A 239 -18.55 -17.18 1.74
C GLY A 239 -19.18 -17.67 3.05
N GLU A 240 -19.55 -18.95 3.12
CA GLU A 240 -20.12 -19.55 4.34
C GLU A 240 -19.04 -19.71 5.43
N ARG A 241 -18.87 -18.68 6.26
CA ARG A 241 -18.25 -18.80 7.61
C ARG A 241 -19.21 -18.42 8.74
N VAL A 242 -20.50 -18.28 8.45
CA VAL A 242 -21.55 -18.04 9.43
C VAL A 242 -22.65 -19.06 9.16
N ALA A 243 -23.10 -19.78 10.19
CA ALA A 243 -24.23 -20.68 10.09
C ALA A 243 -25.37 -20.00 9.33
N VAL A 244 -25.81 -20.58 8.22
CA VAL A 244 -26.89 -20.04 7.41
C VAL A 244 -28.14 -19.98 8.29
N ASP A 245 -28.57 -18.77 8.63
CA ASP A 245 -29.83 -18.58 9.30
C ASP A 245 -30.94 -18.91 8.30
N GLU A 246 -31.49 -20.12 8.41
CA GLU A 246 -32.53 -20.65 7.51
C GLU A 246 -33.80 -19.76 7.45
N ARG A 247 -33.94 -18.81 8.39
CA ARG A 247 -35.03 -17.82 8.40
C ARG A 247 -34.87 -16.72 7.34
N LYS A 248 -33.68 -16.56 6.76
CA LYS A 248 -33.41 -15.56 5.70
C LYS A 248 -33.99 -16.00 4.36
N ARG A 249 -34.57 -15.05 3.62
CA ARG A 249 -35.06 -15.26 2.24
C ARG A 249 -33.91 -15.49 1.25
N GLY A 250 -32.78 -14.82 1.46
CA GLY A 250 -31.56 -14.99 0.66
C GLY A 250 -30.30 -15.06 1.52
N ALA A 251 -29.29 -15.81 1.05
CA ALA A 251 -28.01 -15.94 1.75
C ALA A 251 -27.27 -14.61 1.94
N ALA A 252 -27.46 -13.66 1.01
CA ALA A 252 -26.85 -12.32 1.07
C ALA A 252 -27.58 -11.36 2.02
N ASP A 253 -28.77 -11.71 2.53
CA ASP A 253 -29.55 -10.85 3.39
C ASP A 253 -28.82 -10.59 4.72
N PHE A 254 -28.80 -9.32 5.13
CA PHE A 254 -28.09 -8.87 6.32
C PHE A 254 -29.05 -8.24 7.33
N ALA A 255 -28.71 -8.33 8.61
CA ALA A 255 -29.56 -7.86 9.70
C ALA A 255 -29.60 -6.33 9.74
N LEU A 256 -30.82 -5.79 9.80
CA LEU A 256 -31.13 -4.40 10.11
C LEU A 256 -31.39 -4.23 11.62
N TRP A 257 -32.05 -5.20 12.22
CA TRP A 257 -32.34 -5.28 13.66
C TRP A 257 -32.12 -6.71 14.15
N LYS A 258 -31.48 -6.86 15.30
CA LYS A 258 -31.25 -8.16 15.95
C LYS A 258 -32.06 -8.22 17.23
N ALA A 259 -32.85 -9.27 17.40
CA ALA A 259 -33.58 -9.55 18.64
C ALA A 259 -32.63 -9.65 19.84
N ALA A 260 -33.12 -9.23 21.02
CA ALA A 260 -32.34 -9.25 22.24
C ALA A 260 -32.08 -10.68 22.71
N LYS A 261 -30.85 -10.95 23.18
CA LYS A 261 -30.54 -12.14 23.96
C LYS A 261 -30.55 -11.80 25.46
N PRO A 262 -30.80 -12.79 26.35
CA PRO A 262 -30.81 -12.54 27.78
C PRO A 262 -29.51 -11.90 28.28
N GLY A 263 -29.61 -10.76 28.96
CA GLY A 263 -28.47 -10.04 29.54
C GLY A 263 -27.75 -9.08 28.59
N GLU A 264 -28.14 -8.99 27.30
CA GLU A 264 -27.60 -7.99 26.38
C GLU A 264 -28.33 -6.64 26.52
N PRO A 265 -27.67 -5.49 26.25
CA PRO A 265 -28.34 -4.20 26.09
C PRO A 265 -29.43 -4.27 25.02
N THR A 266 -30.61 -3.71 25.32
CA THR A 266 -31.77 -3.78 24.44
C THR A 266 -32.60 -2.49 24.45
N TRP A 267 -33.27 -2.24 23.34
CA TRP A 267 -34.19 -1.13 23.11
C TRP A 267 -35.51 -1.65 22.54
N ASP A 268 -36.60 -0.93 22.85
CA ASP A 268 -37.92 -1.23 22.32
C ASP A 268 -37.99 -0.92 20.82
N SER A 269 -38.65 -1.81 20.07
CA SER A 269 -38.95 -1.61 18.65
C SER A 269 -40.31 -2.25 18.27
N PRO A 270 -40.89 -1.90 17.12
CA PRO A 270 -42.10 -2.55 16.60
C PRO A 270 -41.98 -4.07 16.42
N TRP A 271 -40.74 -4.58 16.34
CA TRP A 271 -40.45 -6.01 16.14
C TRP A 271 -40.06 -6.72 17.44
N GLY A 272 -40.16 -6.04 18.58
CA GLY A 272 -39.76 -6.53 19.90
C GLY A 272 -38.44 -5.93 20.39
N PRO A 273 -38.04 -6.25 21.64
CA PRO A 273 -36.78 -5.76 22.21
C PRO A 273 -35.59 -6.30 21.42
N GLY A 274 -34.66 -5.41 21.06
CA GLY A 274 -33.45 -5.79 20.32
C GLY A 274 -32.41 -4.68 20.25
N ARG A 275 -31.55 -4.73 19.23
CA ARG A 275 -30.51 -3.74 18.94
C ARG A 275 -30.31 -3.60 17.42
N PRO A 276 -29.74 -2.49 16.93
CA PRO A 276 -29.47 -2.30 15.50
C PRO A 276 -28.41 -3.28 14.98
N GLY A 277 -28.45 -3.58 13.69
CA GLY A 277 -27.33 -4.20 12.97
C GLY A 277 -26.26 -3.17 12.61
N TRP A 278 -24.99 -3.57 12.63
CA TRP A 278 -23.82 -2.68 12.44
C TRP A 278 -23.94 -1.68 11.27
N HIS A 279 -24.52 -2.08 10.13
CA HIS A 279 -24.57 -1.22 8.94
C HIS A 279 -25.61 -0.10 9.03
N ILE A 280 -26.77 -0.33 9.66
CA ILE A 280 -27.89 0.64 9.67
C ILE A 280 -27.54 1.92 10.45
N GLU A 281 -26.56 1.81 11.34
CA GLU A 281 -26.06 2.90 12.16
C GLU A 281 -25.57 4.05 11.28
N CYS A 282 -24.61 3.77 10.39
CA CYS A 282 -23.97 4.78 9.56
C CYS A 282 -24.96 5.41 8.57
N SER A 283 -25.76 4.62 7.85
CA SER A 283 -26.80 5.15 6.95
C SER A 283 -27.76 6.10 7.65
N THR A 284 -28.20 5.74 8.85
CA THR A 284 -29.13 6.56 9.64
C THR A 284 -28.43 7.83 10.13
N MET A 285 -27.25 7.71 10.74
CA MET A 285 -26.53 8.86 11.29
C MET A 285 -26.17 9.86 10.19
N ILE A 286 -25.67 9.40 9.04
CA ILE A 286 -25.36 10.28 7.89
C ILE A 286 -26.61 11.07 7.50
N ARG A 287 -27.74 10.40 7.33
CA ARG A 287 -28.99 11.04 6.93
C ARG A 287 -29.44 12.10 7.93
N GLU A 288 -29.44 11.77 9.21
CA GLU A 288 -29.94 12.65 10.27
C GLU A 288 -29.03 13.85 10.51
N VAL A 289 -27.71 13.70 10.37
CA VAL A 289 -26.74 14.77 10.69
C VAL A 289 -26.22 15.53 9.47
N MET A 290 -26.30 14.94 8.26
CA MET A 290 -25.74 15.53 7.03
C MET A 290 -26.75 15.61 5.87
N GLY A 291 -27.91 14.95 5.98
CA GLY A 291 -28.95 14.91 4.96
C GLY A 291 -28.86 13.68 4.04
N GLU A 292 -29.75 13.61 3.05
CA GLU A 292 -29.94 12.45 2.17
C GLU A 292 -28.74 12.16 1.24
N GLN A 293 -27.82 13.11 1.06
CA GLN A 293 -26.64 12.96 0.22
C GLN A 293 -25.41 13.55 0.95
N ILE A 294 -24.22 12.98 0.73
CA ILE A 294 -22.90 13.48 1.17
C ILE A 294 -21.91 13.59 0.00
N ASP A 295 -20.90 14.47 0.12
CA ASP A 295 -19.88 14.65 -0.92
C ASP A 295 -18.86 13.52 -0.87
N ILE A 296 -18.26 13.28 0.31
CA ILE A 296 -17.19 12.30 0.50
C ILE A 296 -17.61 11.31 1.59
N HIS A 297 -17.50 10.02 1.30
CA HIS A 297 -17.58 8.96 2.30
C HIS A 297 -16.31 8.11 2.31
N GLY A 298 -15.72 7.96 3.49
CA GLY A 298 -14.40 7.37 3.70
C GLY A 298 -14.36 6.18 4.65
N GLY A 299 -13.39 5.28 4.45
CA GLY A 299 -13.08 4.19 5.37
C GLY A 299 -11.90 3.33 4.93
N GLY A 300 -11.62 2.27 5.68
CA GLY A 300 -10.68 1.22 5.27
C GLY A 300 -11.17 0.44 4.05
N ARG A 301 -10.26 -0.14 3.25
CA ARG A 301 -10.63 -0.97 2.09
C ARG A 301 -11.50 -2.18 2.45
N ASP A 302 -11.37 -2.70 3.68
CA ASP A 302 -12.25 -3.72 4.24
C ASP A 302 -13.70 -3.26 4.40
N LEU A 303 -13.95 -1.96 4.51
CA LEU A 303 -15.32 -1.43 4.65
C LEU A 303 -16.05 -1.31 3.31
N VAL A 304 -15.35 -1.37 2.16
CA VAL A 304 -15.98 -1.38 0.83
C VAL A 304 -17.08 -2.45 0.76
N PHE A 305 -16.79 -3.65 1.29
CA PHE A 305 -17.75 -4.74 1.40
C PHE A 305 -17.53 -5.54 2.68
N PRO A 306 -18.58 -5.85 3.46
CA PRO A 306 -19.99 -5.58 3.14
C PRO A 306 -20.47 -4.20 3.58
N HIS A 307 -19.72 -3.47 4.42
CA HIS A 307 -20.26 -2.34 5.19
C HIS A 307 -20.81 -1.20 4.33
N HIS A 308 -19.97 -0.56 3.52
CA HIS A 308 -20.35 0.59 2.70
C HIS A 308 -21.30 0.22 1.55
N GLU A 309 -21.19 -1.00 1.01
CA GLU A 309 -22.18 -1.52 0.05
C GLU A 309 -23.57 -1.63 0.70
N ASN A 310 -23.63 -2.14 1.94
CA ASN A 310 -24.87 -2.22 2.71
C ASN A 310 -25.41 -0.83 3.05
N GLU A 311 -24.54 0.13 3.39
CA GLU A 311 -24.97 1.50 3.64
C GLU A 311 -25.58 2.17 2.40
N LEU A 312 -24.95 1.97 1.23
CA LEU A 312 -25.49 2.45 -0.03
C LEU A 312 -26.86 1.83 -0.33
N ALA A 313 -27.02 0.53 -0.07
CA ALA A 313 -28.27 -0.19 -0.27
C ALA A 313 -29.37 0.30 0.68
N GLN A 314 -29.06 0.41 1.97
CA GLN A 314 -29.98 0.89 3.02
C GLN A 314 -30.45 2.32 2.75
N SER A 315 -29.52 3.23 2.41
CA SER A 315 -29.86 4.63 2.14
C SER A 315 -30.73 4.77 0.89
N ARG A 316 -30.46 4.01 -0.17
CA ARG A 316 -31.31 3.97 -1.37
C ARG A 316 -32.70 3.39 -1.09
N ALA A 317 -32.75 2.27 -0.40
CA ALA A 317 -34.00 1.62 -0.03
C ALA A 317 -34.87 2.51 0.88
N ALA A 318 -34.26 3.28 1.79
CA ALA A 318 -34.98 4.20 2.67
C ALA A 318 -35.50 5.47 1.97
N ALA A 319 -34.88 5.89 0.86
CA ALA A 319 -35.29 7.07 0.10
C ALA A 319 -36.61 6.87 -0.67
N GLY A 320 -36.93 5.64 -1.06
CA GLY A 320 -38.17 5.27 -1.77
C GLY A 320 -38.19 5.66 -3.26
N PRO A 321 -39.33 5.45 -3.97
CA PRO A 321 -39.45 5.74 -5.40
C PRO A 321 -39.33 7.23 -5.71
N CYS A 322 -38.54 7.60 -6.73
CA CYS A 322 -38.39 8.98 -7.17
C CYS A 322 -39.75 9.59 -7.55
N SER A 323 -39.99 10.85 -7.14
CA SER A 323 -41.14 11.66 -7.53
C SER A 323 -41.28 11.90 -9.05
N CYS A 324 -40.28 11.50 -9.82
CA CYS A 324 -40.23 11.58 -11.27
C CYS A 324 -40.90 10.38 -11.98
N GLY A 325 -41.32 9.34 -11.27
CA GLY A 325 -42.04 8.20 -11.84
C GLY A 325 -41.19 7.24 -12.67
N HIS A 326 -39.86 7.35 -12.61
CA HIS A 326 -38.92 6.43 -13.26
C HIS A 326 -38.21 5.54 -12.23
N ASP A 327 -37.94 4.30 -12.65
CA ASP A 327 -37.11 3.35 -11.91
C ASP A 327 -35.63 3.62 -12.18
N HIS A 328 -34.99 4.36 -11.27
CA HIS A 328 -33.54 4.59 -11.29
C HIS A 328 -32.73 3.34 -10.86
N GLY A 329 -33.40 2.22 -10.55
CA GLY A 329 -32.79 0.92 -10.30
C GLY A 329 -32.40 0.14 -11.57
N SER A 330 -32.73 0.64 -12.76
CA SER A 330 -32.38 -0.03 -14.03
C SER A 330 -31.08 0.53 -14.64
N GLY A 331 -30.04 -0.29 -14.66
CA GLY A 331 -28.69 0.04 -15.09
C GLY A 331 -28.55 0.53 -16.54
N GLY A 332 -28.71 1.83 -16.76
CA GLY A 332 -28.37 2.50 -18.01
C GLY A 332 -26.92 2.98 -18.02
N ASN A 333 -26.07 2.33 -18.82
CA ASN A 333 -24.85 2.95 -19.37
C ASN A 333 -25.25 4.09 -20.32
N GLY A 334 -25.65 5.23 -19.78
CA GLY A 334 -26.08 6.40 -20.54
C GLY A 334 -25.07 7.53 -20.41
N SER A 335 -24.19 7.66 -21.40
CA SER A 335 -23.40 8.86 -21.62
C SER A 335 -24.33 10.05 -21.93
N GLY A 336 -24.37 11.05 -21.04
CA GLY A 336 -24.79 12.41 -21.36
C GLY A 336 -26.22 12.79 -20.93
N GLY A 337 -26.32 13.70 -19.94
CA GLY A 337 -27.49 14.56 -19.72
C GLY A 337 -28.15 14.46 -18.34
N SER A 338 -27.81 15.42 -17.46
CA SER A 338 -28.49 15.79 -16.19
C SER A 338 -28.75 14.68 -15.16
N GLY A 339 -27.69 14.02 -14.67
CA GLY A 339 -27.72 13.08 -13.53
C GLY A 339 -27.63 13.78 -12.17
N GLU A 340 -28.65 14.56 -11.80
CA GLU A 340 -28.59 15.46 -10.62
C GLU A 340 -29.27 14.96 -9.34
N ARG A 341 -29.75 13.69 -9.23
CA ARG A 341 -30.49 13.24 -8.02
C ARG A 341 -30.20 11.86 -7.38
N ASP A 342 -29.31 11.00 -7.85
CA ASP A 342 -29.38 9.56 -7.44
C ASP A 342 -28.25 8.95 -6.60
N ASP A 343 -27.21 9.67 -6.21
CA ASP A 343 -26.12 9.06 -5.43
C ASP A 343 -26.06 9.61 -4.00
N PHE A 344 -26.41 8.74 -3.04
CA PHE A 344 -26.23 8.91 -1.59
C PHE A 344 -24.85 9.49 -1.23
N VAL A 345 -23.80 9.05 -1.95
CA VAL A 345 -22.43 9.54 -1.82
C VAL A 345 -21.86 9.80 -3.21
N ARG A 346 -21.25 10.97 -3.41
CA ARG A 346 -20.62 11.32 -4.70
C ARG A 346 -19.22 10.71 -4.86
N TYR A 347 -18.38 10.78 -3.83
CA TYR A 347 -17.01 10.29 -3.85
C TYR A 347 -16.74 9.30 -2.71
N TRP A 348 -16.47 8.04 -3.06
CA TRP A 348 -16.10 7.00 -2.11
C TRP A 348 -14.58 6.82 -2.05
N LEU A 349 -13.97 7.12 -0.90
CA LEU A 349 -12.52 7.06 -0.71
C LEU A 349 -12.16 5.94 0.25
N HIS A 350 -11.19 5.09 -0.12
CA HIS A 350 -10.76 3.99 0.73
C HIS A 350 -9.24 3.86 0.79
N ASN A 351 -8.68 3.77 2.00
CA ASN A 351 -7.25 3.53 2.18
C ASN A 351 -6.90 2.04 2.03
N GLY A 352 -5.67 1.76 1.60
CA GLY A 352 -5.12 0.40 1.50
C GLY A 352 -4.86 -0.23 2.87
N PHE A 353 -4.66 -1.56 2.87
CA PHE A 353 -4.40 -2.35 4.07
C PHE A 353 -3.06 -2.04 4.71
N VAL A 354 -2.95 -2.36 6.00
CA VAL A 354 -1.66 -2.42 6.70
C VAL A 354 -1.26 -3.89 6.85
N ASN A 355 -0.09 -4.21 6.32
CA ASN A 355 0.58 -5.48 6.52
C ASN A 355 1.70 -5.30 7.57
N VAL A 356 2.10 -6.38 8.24
CA VAL A 356 3.26 -6.44 9.15
C VAL A 356 4.18 -7.52 8.61
N ASP A 357 5.43 -7.17 8.30
CA ASP A 357 6.41 -8.09 7.74
C ASP A 357 5.87 -8.89 6.53
N SER A 358 5.11 -8.19 5.69
CA SER A 358 4.39 -8.67 4.51
C SER A 358 3.17 -9.54 4.80
N GLU A 359 2.83 -9.83 6.05
CA GLU A 359 1.60 -10.52 6.45
C GLU A 359 0.45 -9.55 6.73
N LYS A 360 -0.80 -9.99 6.58
CA LYS A 360 -1.94 -9.17 7.01
C LYS A 360 -1.92 -9.06 8.54
N MET A 361 -2.06 -7.83 9.06
CA MET A 361 -2.21 -7.63 10.50
C MET A 361 -3.47 -8.31 11.03
N SER A 362 -3.32 -9.18 12.04
CA SER A 362 -4.46 -9.76 12.76
C SER A 362 -4.08 -10.16 14.19
N LYS A 363 -5.07 -10.12 15.10
CA LYS A 363 -4.88 -10.58 16.49
C LYS A 363 -4.53 -12.07 16.57
N SER A 364 -5.06 -12.90 15.65
CA SER A 364 -4.84 -14.35 15.62
C SER A 364 -3.45 -14.76 15.14
N LEU A 365 -2.78 -13.93 14.33
CA LEU A 365 -1.40 -14.18 13.87
C LEU A 365 -0.33 -13.66 14.85
N GLY A 366 -0.72 -13.08 15.99
CA GLY A 366 0.23 -12.51 16.96
C GLY A 366 1.00 -11.27 16.46
N ASN A 367 0.76 -10.82 15.23
CA ASN A 367 1.42 -9.69 14.56
C ASN A 367 0.61 -8.37 14.68
N PHE A 368 -0.19 -8.24 15.74
CA PHE A 368 -1.04 -7.08 16.02
C PHE A 368 -0.32 -6.08 16.94
N PHE A 369 -0.15 -4.84 16.50
CA PHE A 369 0.44 -3.76 17.30
C PHE A 369 -0.58 -2.65 17.53
N THR A 370 -0.82 -2.33 18.80
CA THR A 370 -1.58 -1.12 19.14
C THR A 370 -0.76 0.13 18.79
N ILE A 371 -1.43 1.27 18.63
CA ILE A 371 -0.74 2.55 18.46
C ILE A 371 0.18 2.79 19.67
N ARG A 372 -0.27 2.43 20.87
CA ARG A 372 0.46 2.56 22.13
C ARG A 372 1.74 1.74 22.16
N ASP A 373 1.70 0.50 21.67
CA ASP A 373 2.90 -0.37 21.60
C ASP A 373 4.01 0.27 20.75
N VAL A 374 3.61 0.95 19.68
CA VAL A 374 4.52 1.66 18.79
C VAL A 374 5.01 2.95 19.43
N VAL A 375 4.09 3.79 19.95
CA VAL A 375 4.47 5.11 20.48
C VAL A 375 5.25 5.05 21.79
N ALA A 376 5.17 3.93 22.51
CA ALA A 376 6.04 3.64 23.64
C ALA A 376 7.52 3.53 23.25
N ARG A 377 7.82 3.25 21.96
CA ARG A 377 9.18 3.03 21.46
C ARG A 377 9.60 4.04 20.41
N TYR A 378 8.66 4.60 19.65
CA TYR A 378 8.92 5.55 18.57
C TYR A 378 8.06 6.80 18.74
N HIS A 379 8.59 7.96 18.41
CA HIS A 379 7.81 9.20 18.56
C HIS A 379 6.54 9.14 17.67
N PRO A 380 5.38 9.64 18.09
CA PRO A 380 4.15 9.60 17.28
C PRO A 380 4.30 10.22 15.89
N ARG A 381 5.15 11.25 15.74
CA ARG A 381 5.47 11.84 14.43
C ARG A 381 6.25 10.89 13.51
N ALA A 382 7.05 9.97 14.04
CA ALA A 382 7.71 8.93 13.25
C ALA A 382 6.70 7.92 12.70
N LEU A 383 5.74 7.47 13.53
CA LEU A 383 4.63 6.64 13.07
C LEU A 383 3.79 7.37 12.03
N ARG A 384 3.46 8.65 12.26
CA ARG A 384 2.74 9.46 11.28
C ARG A 384 3.50 9.59 9.97
N TRP A 385 4.80 9.92 10.01
CA TRP A 385 5.65 10.00 8.83
C TRP A 385 5.64 8.69 8.05
N PHE A 386 5.84 7.56 8.73
CA PHE A 386 5.73 6.23 8.13
C PHE A 386 4.39 6.05 7.39
N LEU A 387 3.28 6.39 8.04
CA LEU A 387 1.94 6.27 7.46
C LEU A 387 1.72 7.20 6.26
N VAL A 388 2.24 8.43 6.25
CA VAL A 388 2.06 9.34 5.10
C VAL A 388 3.08 9.10 3.98
N ASN A 389 4.15 8.34 4.23
CA ASN A 389 5.18 8.06 3.22
C ASN A 389 4.71 7.09 2.12
N THR A 390 3.56 6.45 2.30
CA THR A 390 2.95 5.55 1.30
C THR A 390 1.60 6.11 0.88
N GLN A 391 1.34 6.17 -0.42
CA GLN A 391 0.08 6.68 -0.96
C GLN A 391 -1.12 5.97 -0.29
N TYR A 392 -2.14 6.72 0.18
CA TYR A 392 -3.15 6.24 1.12
C TYR A 392 -3.90 5.00 0.64
N ARG A 393 -4.14 4.88 -0.67
CA ARG A 393 -4.83 3.73 -1.31
C ARG A 393 -3.98 2.47 -1.44
N GLN A 394 -2.65 2.61 -1.39
CA GLN A 394 -1.73 1.48 -1.52
C GLN A 394 -1.63 0.75 -0.19
N PRO A 395 -1.44 -0.59 -0.21
CA PRO A 395 -1.08 -1.31 0.99
C PRO A 395 0.26 -0.79 1.51
N ILE A 396 0.41 -0.75 2.84
CA ILE A 396 1.63 -0.34 3.52
C ILE A 396 2.17 -1.50 4.34
N ASN A 397 3.47 -1.76 4.26
CA ASN A 397 4.13 -2.80 5.03
C ASN A 397 4.83 -2.20 6.25
N TYR A 398 4.37 -2.58 7.44
CA TYR A 398 4.97 -2.22 8.71
C TYR A 398 6.13 -3.16 9.01
N THR A 399 7.32 -2.57 9.15
CA THR A 399 8.53 -3.27 9.62
C THR A 399 9.23 -2.36 10.62
N GLN A 400 9.97 -2.95 11.55
CA GLN A 400 10.76 -2.16 12.51
C GLN A 400 11.73 -1.23 11.79
N ARG A 401 12.39 -1.70 10.74
CA ARG A 401 13.32 -0.91 9.93
C ARG A 401 12.64 0.31 9.30
N ALA A 402 11.44 0.15 8.72
CA ALA A 402 10.73 1.27 8.11
C ALA A 402 10.36 2.36 9.15
N LEU A 403 10.04 1.97 10.38
CA LEU A 403 9.84 2.91 11.48
C LEU A 403 11.13 3.59 11.94
N GLU A 404 12.25 2.87 11.98
CA GLU A 404 13.55 3.45 12.31
C GLU A 404 13.99 4.46 11.25
N GLU A 405 13.82 4.13 9.96
CA GLU A 405 14.05 5.05 8.84
C GLU A 405 13.13 6.28 8.94
N ALA A 406 11.84 6.10 9.25
CA ALA A 406 10.93 7.21 9.49
C ALA A 406 11.37 8.08 10.68
N SER A 407 11.85 7.46 11.78
CA SER A 407 12.35 8.18 12.95
C SER A 407 13.60 9.01 12.65
N ASP A 408 14.54 8.49 11.86
CA ASP A 408 15.73 9.26 11.43
C ASP A 408 15.35 10.42 10.50
N ARG A 409 14.40 10.21 9.58
CA ARG A 409 13.88 11.28 8.70
C ARG A 409 13.20 12.40 9.49
N VAL A 410 12.39 12.04 10.49
CA VAL A 410 11.75 13.01 11.38
C VAL A 410 12.80 13.75 12.21
N TYR A 411 13.81 13.06 12.75
CA TYR A 411 14.91 13.73 13.46
C TYR A 411 15.63 14.75 12.56
N TYR A 412 16.00 14.36 11.34
CA TYR A 412 16.66 15.25 10.37
C TYR A 412 15.82 16.50 10.04
N LEU A 413 14.52 16.31 9.83
CA LEU A 413 13.58 17.40 9.57
C LEU A 413 13.53 18.39 10.74
N TYR A 414 13.29 17.90 11.96
CA TYR A 414 13.17 18.75 13.13
C TYR A 414 14.49 19.39 13.56
N GLN A 415 15.61 18.71 13.38
CA GLN A 415 16.94 19.29 13.61
C GLN A 415 17.17 20.48 12.67
N THR A 416 16.88 20.28 11.37
CA THR A 416 16.98 21.37 10.39
C THR A 416 16.10 22.54 10.82
N MET A 417 14.83 22.30 11.20
CA MET A 417 13.93 23.36 11.65
C MET A 417 14.38 24.08 12.93
N ALA A 418 14.94 23.35 13.90
CA ALA A 418 15.49 23.93 15.12
C ALA A 418 16.64 24.88 14.78
N ASP A 419 17.57 24.44 13.93
CA ASP A 419 18.75 25.20 13.53
C ASP A 419 18.38 26.46 12.71
N ILE A 420 17.35 26.37 11.85
CA ILE A 420 16.80 27.55 11.17
C ILE A 420 16.22 28.53 12.20
N SER A 421 15.38 28.03 13.12
CA SER A 421 14.69 28.86 14.11
C SER A 421 15.68 29.57 15.03
N GLU A 422 16.73 28.88 15.48
CA GLU A 422 17.82 29.46 16.27
C GLU A 422 18.57 30.54 15.45
N THR A 423 18.89 30.26 14.19
CA THR A 423 19.58 31.22 13.32
C THR A 423 18.74 32.48 13.10
N LEU A 424 17.44 32.36 12.82
CA LEU A 424 16.55 33.50 12.57
C LEU A 424 16.25 34.31 13.83
N SER A 425 16.10 33.66 14.99
CA SER A 425 15.85 34.33 16.27
C SER A 425 17.08 35.03 16.85
N SER A 426 18.28 34.69 16.38
CA SER A 426 19.54 35.31 16.83
C SER A 426 19.70 36.80 16.42
N SER A 427 18.85 37.33 15.53
CA SER A 427 18.92 38.74 15.12
C SER A 427 17.54 39.34 14.78
N PRO A 428 17.32 40.66 14.98
CA PRO A 428 16.10 41.34 14.56
C PRO A 428 15.83 41.25 13.04
N GLU A 429 16.89 41.21 12.23
CA GLU A 429 16.77 41.05 10.76
C GLU A 429 16.21 39.67 10.40
N GLY A 430 16.64 38.61 11.09
CA GLY A 430 16.13 37.26 10.89
C GLY A 430 14.64 37.12 11.26
N ALA A 431 14.24 37.71 12.38
CA ALA A 431 12.83 37.75 12.80
C ALA A 431 11.94 38.48 11.79
N ALA A 432 12.37 39.68 11.34
CA ALA A 432 11.63 40.44 10.33
C ALA A 432 11.55 39.70 8.98
N ALA A 433 12.61 38.99 8.58
CA ALA A 433 12.61 38.16 7.38
C ALA A 433 11.61 37.00 7.47
N LEU A 434 11.48 36.36 8.64
CA LEU A 434 10.51 35.29 8.87
C LEU A 434 9.07 35.78 8.77
N GLU A 435 8.74 36.90 9.40
CA GLU A 435 7.41 37.52 9.30
C GLU A 435 7.05 37.84 7.84
N ASP A 436 8.03 38.35 7.07
CA ASP A 436 7.82 38.64 5.65
C ASP A 436 7.60 37.38 4.82
N ALA A 437 8.43 36.35 5.02
CA ALA A 437 8.28 35.07 4.36
C ALA A 437 6.94 34.40 4.68
N GLN A 438 6.47 34.47 5.92
CA GLN A 438 5.16 33.96 6.33
C GLN A 438 4.02 34.69 5.60
N ARG A 439 4.10 36.03 5.47
CA ARG A 439 3.14 36.80 4.67
C ARG A 439 3.16 36.40 3.19
N GLN A 440 4.33 36.18 2.61
CA GLN A 440 4.47 35.74 1.21
C GLN A 440 3.86 34.36 0.97
N VAL A 441 4.16 33.39 1.83
CA VAL A 441 3.60 32.03 1.76
C VAL A 441 2.08 32.07 1.94
N ALA A 442 1.57 32.84 2.90
CA ALA A 442 0.14 33.04 3.09
C ALA A 442 -0.53 33.66 1.85
N ALA A 443 0.07 34.68 1.25
CA ALA A 443 -0.44 35.31 0.03
C ALA A 443 -0.49 34.34 -1.17
N ALA A 444 0.49 33.43 -1.30
CA ALA A 444 0.50 32.39 -2.34
C ALA A 444 -0.64 31.36 -2.21
N THR A 445 -1.25 31.27 -1.02
CA THR A 445 -2.39 30.37 -0.74
C THR A 445 -3.75 31.05 -0.78
N ALA A 446 -3.79 32.38 -0.85
CA ALA A 446 -5.03 33.13 -0.84
C ALA A 446 -5.87 32.85 -2.12
N PRO A 447 -7.22 32.86 -2.03
CA PRO A 447 -8.09 32.72 -3.19
C PRO A 447 -7.75 33.76 -4.27
N GLN A 448 -7.92 33.39 -5.55
CA GLN A 448 -7.52 34.20 -6.71
C GLN A 448 -8.09 35.63 -6.68
N GLN A 449 -9.31 35.81 -6.13
CA GLN A 449 -9.96 37.11 -5.94
C GLN A 449 -9.28 37.98 -4.86
N ALA A 450 -8.78 37.36 -3.78
CA ALA A 450 -8.03 38.04 -2.73
C ALA A 450 -6.60 38.39 -3.18
N GLN A 451 -5.98 37.54 -4.01
CA GLN A 451 -4.70 37.85 -4.66
C GLN A 451 -4.81 39.06 -5.59
N GLN A 452 -5.85 39.11 -6.43
CA GLN A 452 -6.11 40.25 -7.32
C GLN A 452 -6.43 41.54 -6.54
N ALA A 453 -7.16 41.45 -5.43
CA ALA A 453 -7.43 42.60 -4.56
C ALA A 453 -6.16 43.11 -3.83
N ALA A 454 -5.30 42.20 -3.37
CA ALA A 454 -4.03 42.55 -2.74
C ALA A 454 -3.04 43.17 -3.74
N GLU A 455 -2.95 42.63 -4.96
CA GLU A 455 -2.14 43.20 -6.05
C GLU A 455 -2.63 44.60 -6.45
N ALA A 456 -3.94 44.81 -6.52
CA ALA A 456 -4.54 46.12 -6.80
C ALA A 456 -4.24 47.14 -5.70
N ALA A 457 -4.27 46.72 -4.43
CA ALA A 457 -3.91 47.59 -3.29
C ALA A 457 -2.41 47.93 -3.25
N GLN A 458 -1.54 46.99 -3.59
CA GLN A 458 -0.08 47.21 -3.66
C GLN A 458 0.32 48.16 -4.79
N GLN A 459 -0.37 48.08 -5.94
CA GLN A 459 -0.14 49.00 -7.07
C GLN A 459 -0.55 50.45 -6.77
N GLN A 460 -1.43 50.68 -5.80
CA GLN A 460 -1.82 52.03 -5.38
C GLN A 460 -0.86 52.67 -4.36
N GLN A 461 0.07 51.90 -3.78
CA GLN A 461 0.98 52.37 -2.72
C GLN A 461 2.45 52.52 -3.16
N GLN A 462 2.82 52.19 -4.41
CA GLN A 462 4.21 52.34 -4.90
C GLN A 462 4.34 53.46 -5.96
N PRO A 463 5.34 54.36 -5.85
CA PRO A 463 5.65 55.30 -6.93
C PRO A 463 6.22 54.55 -8.15
N ALA A 464 5.94 55.07 -9.34
CA ALA A 464 6.24 54.43 -10.62
C ALA A 464 7.74 54.05 -10.77
N ALA A 465 8.08 52.78 -10.48
CA ALA A 465 9.41 52.23 -10.72
C ALA A 465 9.55 51.80 -12.20
N GLY A 466 10.69 52.15 -12.81
CA GLY A 466 11.01 51.88 -14.21
C GLY A 466 11.10 50.38 -14.55
N LYS A 467 11.23 50.05 -15.86
CA LYS A 467 11.22 48.67 -16.41
C LYS A 467 12.16 47.66 -15.71
N ALA A 468 13.22 48.10 -15.03
CA ALA A 468 14.08 47.25 -14.20
C ALA A 468 13.41 46.82 -12.87
N GLY A 469 12.61 47.70 -12.25
CA GLY A 469 11.82 47.40 -11.05
C GLY A 469 10.68 46.41 -11.31
N LYS A 470 10.07 46.43 -12.50
CA LYS A 470 9.07 45.42 -12.90
C LYS A 470 9.66 44.01 -13.05
N LYS A 471 10.93 43.90 -13.47
CA LYS A 471 11.62 42.61 -13.59
C LYS A 471 12.08 42.06 -12.22
N ALA A 472 12.44 42.96 -11.29
CA ALA A 472 12.71 42.60 -9.90
C ALA A 472 11.43 42.23 -9.11
N ALA A 473 10.30 42.90 -9.37
CA ALA A 473 9.00 42.56 -8.77
C ALA A 473 8.44 41.22 -9.28
N ALA A 474 8.65 40.88 -10.56
CA ALA A 474 8.27 39.58 -11.12
C ALA A 474 9.20 38.44 -10.68
N ALA A 475 10.48 38.72 -10.38
CA ALA A 475 11.41 37.77 -9.77
C ALA A 475 11.23 37.64 -8.24
N ALA A 476 10.64 38.65 -7.60
CA ALA A 476 10.22 38.62 -6.19
C ALA A 476 8.91 37.85 -5.97
N ALA A 477 8.25 37.36 -7.03
CA ALA A 477 6.94 36.71 -6.96
C ALA A 477 6.97 35.22 -6.59
N SER A 478 8.15 34.63 -6.33
CA SER A 478 8.25 33.21 -5.97
C SER A 478 9.42 32.99 -5.02
N SER A 479 9.16 33.02 -3.71
CA SER A 479 10.18 32.67 -2.72
C SER A 479 10.29 31.13 -2.62
N PRO A 480 11.47 30.56 -2.33
CA PRO A 480 11.66 29.10 -2.32
C PRO A 480 10.65 28.32 -1.46
N GLY A 481 10.18 28.91 -0.36
CA GLY A 481 9.12 28.35 0.48
C GLY A 481 7.75 28.33 -0.20
N ALA A 482 7.41 29.37 -0.97
CA ALA A 482 6.17 29.40 -1.74
C ALA A 482 6.18 28.37 -2.89
N GLU A 483 7.35 28.16 -3.51
CA GLU A 483 7.55 27.11 -4.52
C GLU A 483 7.34 25.71 -3.95
N LEU A 484 7.96 25.44 -2.80
CA LEU A 484 7.78 24.18 -2.08
C LEU A 484 6.30 23.92 -1.78
N LEU A 485 5.59 24.92 -1.24
CA LEU A 485 4.17 24.77 -0.94
C LEU A 485 3.34 24.55 -2.22
N ALA A 486 3.66 25.23 -3.32
CA ALA A 486 2.98 25.03 -4.60
C ALA A 486 3.18 23.61 -5.15
N GLU A 487 4.41 23.07 -5.08
CA GLU A 487 4.73 21.69 -5.49
C GLU A 487 3.96 20.67 -4.65
N VAL A 488 3.94 20.84 -3.33
CA VAL A 488 3.20 19.97 -2.40
C VAL A 488 1.69 20.06 -2.66
N ARG A 489 1.16 21.26 -2.90
CA ARG A 489 -0.25 21.44 -3.25
C ARG A 489 -0.60 20.73 -4.56
N ALA A 490 0.28 20.78 -5.57
CA ALA A 490 0.10 20.04 -6.81
C ALA A 490 0.10 18.52 -6.59
N ALA A 491 1.01 18.01 -5.77
CA ALA A 491 1.05 16.60 -5.40
C ALA A 491 -0.22 16.15 -4.65
N LEU A 492 -0.67 16.93 -3.66
CA LEU A 492 -1.87 16.60 -2.89
C LEU A 492 -3.17 16.76 -3.71
N ALA A 493 -3.20 17.67 -4.69
CA ALA A 493 -4.31 17.80 -5.62
C ALA A 493 -4.45 16.57 -6.54
N ASP A 494 -3.39 15.80 -6.78
CA ASP A 494 -3.44 14.54 -7.49
C ASP A 494 -3.75 13.36 -6.55
N ASP A 495 -5.01 13.21 -6.14
CA ASP A 495 -5.48 12.09 -5.29
C ASP A 495 -4.64 11.95 -4.01
N PHE A 496 -4.31 13.07 -3.36
CA PHE A 496 -3.55 13.14 -2.11
C PHE A 496 -2.21 12.39 -2.15
N ASN A 497 -1.42 12.59 -3.22
CA ASN A 497 -0.13 11.93 -3.43
C ASN A 497 0.95 12.38 -2.42
N THR A 498 0.82 11.87 -1.21
CA THR A 498 1.71 12.14 -0.06
C THR A 498 3.16 11.68 -0.27
N PRO A 499 3.48 10.57 -0.97
CA PRO A 499 4.86 10.25 -1.32
C PRO A 499 5.54 11.33 -2.16
N LEU A 500 4.83 11.89 -3.15
CA LEU A 500 5.37 12.97 -3.98
C LEU A 500 5.53 14.26 -3.15
N ALA A 501 4.57 14.58 -2.28
CA ALA A 501 4.67 15.72 -1.36
C ALA A 501 5.86 15.59 -0.39
N ILE A 502 6.12 14.39 0.14
CA ILE A 502 7.28 14.13 1.01
C ILE A 502 8.59 14.21 0.22
N ALA A 503 8.62 13.70 -1.01
CA ALA A 503 9.81 13.78 -1.86
C ALA A 503 10.22 15.25 -2.11
N ALA A 504 9.25 16.15 -2.31
CA ALA A 504 9.47 17.59 -2.51
C ALA A 504 10.21 18.27 -1.34
N LEU A 505 10.17 17.71 -0.12
CA LEU A 505 10.89 18.26 1.04
C LEU A 505 12.41 18.13 0.93
N SER A 506 12.91 17.17 0.13
CA SER A 506 14.34 16.79 0.13
C SER A 506 15.27 17.92 -0.32
N ALA A 507 14.93 18.59 -1.43
CA ALA A 507 15.75 19.68 -1.97
C ALA A 507 15.75 20.93 -1.07
N PRO A 508 14.60 21.42 -0.58
CA PRO A 508 14.54 22.50 0.42
C PRO A 508 15.32 22.20 1.70
N LEU A 509 15.18 21.00 2.28
CA LEU A 509 15.92 20.63 3.50
C LEU A 509 17.43 20.63 3.26
N LYS A 510 17.87 20.10 2.12
CA LYS A 510 19.29 20.13 1.74
C LYS A 510 19.79 21.57 1.58
N ALA A 511 19.05 22.41 0.87
CA ALA A 511 19.41 23.81 0.66
C ALA A 511 19.47 24.60 1.98
N ALA A 512 18.50 24.39 2.87
CA ALA A 512 18.50 24.99 4.21
C ALA A 512 19.75 24.56 5.00
N ASN A 513 20.08 23.27 5.03
CA ASN A 513 21.28 22.78 5.69
C ASN A 513 22.58 23.32 5.06
N ASP A 514 22.61 23.53 3.74
CA ASP A 514 23.73 24.20 3.09
C ASP A 514 23.93 25.63 3.62
N PHE A 515 22.84 26.39 3.77
CA PHE A 515 22.84 27.74 4.36
C PHE A 515 23.19 27.74 5.86
N LEU A 516 22.84 26.69 6.59
CA LEU A 516 23.10 26.57 8.03
C LEU A 516 24.54 26.18 8.34
N HIS A 517 25.09 25.16 7.66
CA HIS A 517 26.31 24.50 8.12
C HIS A 517 27.53 24.72 7.22
N THR A 518 27.35 24.97 5.91
CA THR A 518 28.50 25.12 5.00
C THR A 518 29.12 26.52 5.09
N LYS A 519 30.45 26.61 4.90
CA LYS A 519 31.15 27.91 4.85
C LYS A 519 30.61 28.84 3.75
N LYS A 520 30.24 28.26 2.60
CA LYS A 520 29.68 29.00 1.46
C LYS A 520 28.29 29.52 1.78
N GLY A 521 27.41 28.67 2.32
CA GLY A 521 26.05 29.06 2.68
C GLY A 521 25.98 30.08 3.81
N LYS A 522 26.80 29.93 4.85
CA LYS A 522 26.91 30.91 5.95
C LYS A 522 27.28 32.33 5.49
N LYS A 523 28.00 32.45 4.37
CA LYS A 523 28.44 33.72 3.76
C LYS A 523 27.58 34.17 2.58
N ALA A 524 26.54 33.42 2.22
CA ALA A 524 25.73 33.73 1.05
C ALA A 524 24.93 35.04 1.27
N PRO A 525 24.86 35.93 0.26
CA PRO A 525 23.99 37.10 0.34
C PRO A 525 22.53 36.64 0.41
N GLY A 526 21.73 37.30 1.25
CA GLY A 526 20.31 36.93 1.42
C GLY A 526 20.07 35.65 2.24
N ARG A 527 21.07 35.15 2.98
CA ARG A 527 20.96 33.91 3.77
C ARG A 527 19.75 33.89 4.70
N LEU A 528 19.53 34.97 5.48
CA LEU A 528 18.42 35.04 6.43
C LEU A 528 17.07 35.01 5.72
N GLN A 529 16.94 35.69 4.59
CA GLN A 529 15.73 35.70 3.76
C GLN A 529 15.46 34.32 3.15
N ALA A 530 16.49 33.61 2.68
CA ALA A 530 16.36 32.24 2.17
C ALA A 530 15.93 31.26 3.26
N LEU A 531 16.58 31.33 4.43
CA LEU A 531 16.25 30.51 5.60
C LEU A 531 14.81 30.77 6.10
N ALA A 532 14.41 32.04 6.19
CA ALA A 532 13.05 32.45 6.52
C ALA A 532 12.02 31.90 5.52
N SER A 533 12.32 31.97 4.23
CA SER A 533 11.47 31.41 3.18
C SER A 533 11.30 29.89 3.33
N TYR A 534 12.39 29.15 3.54
CA TYR A 534 12.30 27.71 3.78
C TYR A 534 11.53 27.38 5.06
N GLN A 535 11.75 28.12 6.15
CA GLN A 535 11.00 27.89 7.40
C GLN A 535 9.49 28.10 7.21
N ALA A 536 9.07 29.20 6.58
CA ALA A 536 7.66 29.46 6.31
C ALA A 536 7.02 28.39 5.39
N GLY A 537 7.74 27.98 4.34
CA GLY A 537 7.26 26.94 3.42
C GLY A 537 7.18 25.56 4.08
N LEU A 538 8.22 25.15 4.82
CA LEU A 538 8.24 23.90 5.58
C LEU A 538 7.14 23.88 6.63
N GLN A 539 6.94 24.96 7.37
CA GLN A 539 5.84 25.07 8.34
C GLN A 539 4.49 24.79 7.67
N ALA A 540 4.17 25.50 6.58
CA ALA A 540 2.89 25.33 5.88
C ALA A 540 2.69 23.89 5.37
N VAL A 541 3.74 23.26 4.82
CA VAL A 541 3.67 21.87 4.35
C VAL A 541 3.50 20.89 5.52
N LEU A 542 4.21 21.07 6.62
CA LEU A 542 4.08 20.20 7.78
C LEU A 542 2.73 20.36 8.48
N GLU A 543 2.11 21.54 8.44
CA GLU A 543 0.74 21.74 8.90
C GLU A 543 -0.26 20.96 8.04
N LEU A 544 -0.08 20.92 6.72
CA LEU A 544 -0.89 20.09 5.80
C LEU A 544 -0.75 18.60 6.07
N LEU A 545 0.48 18.15 6.32
CA LEU A 545 0.77 16.75 6.59
C LEU A 545 0.51 16.35 8.05
N GLY A 546 0.12 17.28 8.94
CA GLY A 546 -0.06 17.07 10.38
C GLY A 546 1.22 16.70 11.13
N LEU A 547 2.36 17.12 10.59
CA LEU A 547 3.70 16.92 11.13
C LEU A 547 4.29 18.20 11.74
N TRP A 548 3.57 19.32 11.77
CA TRP A 548 4.07 20.54 12.41
C TRP A 548 4.16 20.38 13.93
N ALA A 549 5.18 20.99 14.53
CA ALA A 549 5.25 21.22 15.96
C ALA A 549 5.90 22.58 16.22
N GLU A 550 5.32 23.37 17.12
CA GLU A 550 5.79 24.72 17.45
C GLU A 550 7.16 24.72 18.13
N GLN A 551 7.50 23.63 18.84
CA GLN A 551 8.77 23.46 19.53
C GLN A 551 9.56 22.27 18.97
N PRO A 552 10.32 22.46 17.87
CA PRO A 552 11.16 21.41 17.29
C PRO A 552 12.13 20.77 18.29
N ALA A 553 12.67 21.56 19.22
CA ALA A 553 13.58 21.09 20.26
C ALA A 553 12.95 20.05 21.21
N ALA A 554 11.67 20.21 21.56
CA ALA A 554 10.96 19.25 22.39
C ALA A 554 10.81 17.90 21.68
N VAL A 555 10.44 17.92 20.39
CA VAL A 555 10.36 16.71 19.56
C VAL A 555 11.71 16.00 19.44
N LEU A 556 12.81 16.76 19.27
CA LEU A 556 14.17 16.21 19.24
C LEU A 556 14.55 15.55 20.58
N ALA A 557 14.21 16.18 21.71
CA ALA A 557 14.46 15.62 23.04
C ALA A 557 13.68 14.30 23.25
N GLU A 558 12.41 14.25 22.87
CA GLU A 558 11.60 13.03 22.95
C GLU A 558 12.12 11.92 22.03
N LEU A 559 12.52 12.24 20.80
CA LEU A 559 13.13 11.29 19.87
C LEU A 559 14.42 10.67 20.44
N ARG A 560 15.25 11.49 21.11
CA ARG A 560 16.47 11.03 21.81
C ARG A 560 16.10 10.14 22.98
N ALA A 561 15.17 10.55 23.84
CA ALA A 561 14.73 9.76 24.99
C ALA A 561 14.18 8.38 24.56
N LEU A 562 13.35 8.34 23.52
CA LEU A 562 12.84 7.08 22.98
C LEU A 562 13.94 6.23 22.34
N ALA A 563 14.95 6.83 21.71
CA ALA A 563 16.11 6.10 21.20
C ALA A 563 16.93 5.45 22.33
N LEU A 564 17.10 6.15 23.46
CA LEU A 564 17.72 5.59 24.68
C LEU A 564 16.93 4.41 25.23
N THR A 565 15.61 4.55 25.35
CA THR A 565 14.71 3.45 25.78
C THR A 565 14.86 2.24 24.88
N ARG A 566 14.90 2.43 23.55
CA ARG A 566 15.12 1.35 22.59
C ARG A 566 16.52 0.74 22.74
N ALA A 567 17.54 1.55 22.95
CA ALA A 567 18.92 1.09 23.06
C ALA A 567 19.22 0.39 24.40
N GLY A 568 18.39 0.59 25.44
CA GLY A 568 18.70 0.15 26.80
C GLY A 568 19.91 0.88 27.39
N LEU A 569 20.16 2.12 26.95
CA LEU A 569 21.31 2.94 27.34
C LEU A 569 20.85 4.23 28.01
N SER A 570 21.66 4.74 28.93
CA SER A 570 21.54 6.08 29.53
C SER A 570 22.42 7.10 28.81
N GLU A 571 22.15 8.40 29.00
CA GLU A 571 23.02 9.44 28.46
C GLU A 571 24.44 9.35 29.01
N GLU A 572 24.60 8.97 30.29
CA GLU A 572 25.90 8.77 30.94
C GLU A 572 26.70 7.64 30.27
N GLN A 573 26.04 6.54 29.89
CA GLN A 573 26.71 5.44 29.17
C GLN A 573 27.15 5.84 27.77
N ILE A 574 26.38 6.69 27.07
CA ILE A 574 26.80 7.23 25.78
C ILE A 574 27.96 8.21 25.94
N ALA A 575 27.91 9.10 26.94
CA ALA A 575 29.00 10.01 27.24
C ALA A 575 30.30 9.26 27.54
N ALA A 576 30.24 8.20 28.37
CA ALA A 576 31.37 7.33 28.65
C ALA A 576 31.91 6.64 27.38
N ALA A 577 31.03 6.18 26.49
CA ALA A 577 31.45 5.60 25.21
C ALA A 577 32.10 6.64 24.27
N ILE A 578 31.62 7.89 24.28
CA ILE A 578 32.25 8.99 23.53
C ILE A 578 33.65 9.30 24.07
N GLU A 579 33.83 9.31 25.40
CA GLU A 579 35.14 9.48 26.04
C GLU A 579 36.09 8.32 25.73
N GLU A 580 35.60 7.08 25.81
CA GLU A 580 36.33 5.86 25.41
C GLU A 580 36.85 5.99 23.96
N ARG A 581 35.96 6.40 23.04
CA ARG A 581 36.32 6.64 21.64
C ARG A 581 37.34 7.76 21.49
N ALA A 582 37.18 8.86 22.23
CA ALA A 582 38.12 9.99 22.19
C ALA A 582 39.52 9.58 22.67
N ALA A 583 39.60 8.77 23.74
CA ALA A 583 40.84 8.22 24.26
C ALA A 583 41.52 7.29 23.23
N ALA A 584 40.74 6.41 22.58
CA ALA A 584 41.24 5.54 21.51
C ALA A 584 41.81 6.35 20.33
N ARG A 585 41.12 7.43 19.91
CA ARG A 585 41.61 8.33 18.85
C ARG A 585 42.88 9.08 19.26
N ALA A 586 42.97 9.53 20.51
CA ALA A 586 44.17 10.17 21.05
C ALA A 586 45.38 9.20 21.07
N ALA A 587 45.12 7.92 21.38
CA ALA A 587 46.11 6.84 21.31
C ALA A 587 46.43 6.36 19.88
N LYS A 588 45.75 6.91 18.85
CA LYS A 588 45.78 6.46 17.44
C LYS A 588 45.35 5.00 17.24
N ASP A 589 44.57 4.44 18.17
CA ASP A 589 43.92 3.15 18.04
C ASP A 589 42.58 3.31 17.30
N TYR A 590 42.66 3.36 15.98
CA TYR A 590 41.48 3.51 15.13
C TYR A 590 40.56 2.29 15.16
N ALA A 591 41.09 1.10 15.48
CA ALA A 591 40.28 -0.12 15.56
C ALA A 591 39.37 -0.09 16.79
N ALA A 592 39.92 0.26 17.96
CA ALA A 592 39.11 0.46 19.17
C ALA A 592 38.10 1.61 19.00
N SER A 593 38.50 2.72 18.37
CA SER A 593 37.58 3.83 18.07
C SER A 593 36.41 3.38 17.17
N ASP A 594 36.65 2.50 16.19
CA ASP A 594 35.62 2.04 15.27
C ASP A 594 34.71 0.99 15.93
N ALA A 595 35.25 0.13 16.81
CA ALA A 595 34.47 -0.81 17.59
C ALA A 595 33.43 -0.12 18.48
N VAL A 596 33.81 0.99 19.14
CA VAL A 596 32.86 1.80 19.93
C VAL A 596 31.77 2.41 19.04
N ARG A 597 32.14 2.94 17.87
CA ARG A 597 31.19 3.50 16.90
C ARG A 597 30.18 2.44 16.46
N LEU A 598 30.66 1.27 16.01
CA LEU A 598 29.80 0.17 15.55
C LEU A 598 28.90 -0.37 16.66
N ARG A 599 29.39 -0.44 17.91
CA ARG A 599 28.59 -0.84 19.08
C ARG A 599 27.42 0.10 19.33
N LEU A 600 27.64 1.42 19.26
CA LEU A 600 26.57 2.40 19.40
C LEU A 600 25.61 2.38 18.20
N GLU A 601 26.14 2.25 16.97
CA GLU A 601 25.33 2.16 15.75
C GLU A 601 24.43 0.92 15.75
N ALA A 602 24.92 -0.23 16.23
CA ALA A 602 24.13 -1.44 16.41
C ALA A 602 22.97 -1.24 17.41
N ALA A 603 23.14 -0.36 18.40
CA ALA A 603 22.09 0.02 19.34
C ALA A 603 21.13 1.11 18.78
N GLY A 604 21.39 1.65 17.57
CA GLY A 604 20.60 2.72 16.95
C GLY A 604 21.03 4.13 17.37
N ILE A 605 22.28 4.29 17.84
CA ILE A 605 22.88 5.55 18.28
C ILE A 605 24.01 5.92 17.32
N LEU A 606 23.82 6.99 16.54
CA LEU A 606 24.81 7.46 15.57
C LEU A 606 25.66 8.57 16.19
N ILE A 607 26.97 8.40 16.19
CA ILE A 607 27.91 9.44 16.65
C ILE A 607 28.11 10.50 15.57
N MET A 608 28.13 11.78 15.96
CA MET A 608 28.40 12.93 15.09
C MET A 608 29.58 13.73 15.65
N ASP A 609 30.65 13.89 14.88
CA ASP A 609 31.77 14.76 15.25
C ASP A 609 31.50 16.18 14.71
N THR A 610 31.32 17.17 15.60
CA THR A 610 31.18 18.59 15.24
C THR A 610 32.40 19.40 15.72
N PRO A 611 32.58 20.65 15.25
CA PRO A 611 33.64 21.54 15.77
C PRO A 611 33.55 21.80 17.28
N GLU A 612 32.35 21.73 17.86
CA GLU A 612 32.06 21.97 19.28
C GLU A 612 32.27 20.71 20.13
N GLY A 613 32.33 19.53 19.50
CA GLY A 613 32.57 18.25 20.18
C GLY A 613 31.89 17.08 19.48
N THR A 614 32.08 15.88 20.03
CA THR A 614 31.36 14.69 19.60
C THR A 614 29.99 14.63 20.28
N THR A 615 28.92 14.57 19.49
CA THR A 615 27.54 14.37 19.95
C THR A 615 26.95 13.10 19.33
N TRP A 616 25.67 12.82 19.55
CA TRP A 616 24.98 11.67 18.98
C TRP A 616 23.57 12.04 18.50
N LYS A 617 22.99 11.22 17.62
CA LYS A 617 21.58 11.26 17.24
C LYS A 617 20.98 9.86 17.13
N PRO A 618 19.66 9.70 17.20
CA PRO A 618 18.99 8.46 16.81
C PRO A 618 19.32 8.08 15.36
N GLY A 619 19.39 6.80 15.08
CA GLY A 619 19.46 6.28 13.71
C GLY A 619 18.99 4.83 13.61
N PRO A 620 18.97 4.28 12.39
CA PRO A 620 18.63 2.88 12.17
C PRO A 620 19.68 1.97 12.82
N ARG A 621 19.22 0.84 13.38
CA ARG A 621 20.13 -0.14 13.98
C ARG A 621 20.93 -0.84 12.88
N LEU A 622 22.23 -0.97 13.12
CA LEU A 622 23.09 -1.78 12.26
C LEU A 622 22.79 -3.26 12.53
N HIS A 623 22.23 -3.97 11.54
CA HIS A 623 22.17 -5.43 11.59
C HIS A 623 23.59 -5.99 11.47
N ILE A 624 24.26 -6.16 12.60
CA ILE A 624 25.32 -7.17 12.70
C ILE A 624 24.60 -8.50 12.50
N ALA A 625 25.06 -9.32 11.54
CA ALA A 625 24.46 -10.62 11.27
C ALA A 625 24.21 -11.35 12.60
N GLU A 626 22.96 -11.70 12.82
CA GLU A 626 22.45 -12.27 14.06
C GLU A 626 23.12 -13.62 14.34
N GLU A 627 24.16 -13.63 15.17
CA GLU A 627 24.66 -14.86 15.81
C GLU A 627 24.78 -14.77 17.34
N GLU A 628 24.49 -13.64 18.00
CA GLU A 628 24.68 -13.54 19.46
C GLU A 628 23.49 -13.05 20.31
N ASN A 629 22.34 -12.68 19.73
CA ASN A 629 21.21 -12.15 20.52
C ASN A 629 20.05 -13.13 20.78
N ALA A 630 20.24 -14.43 20.53
CA ALA A 630 19.30 -15.48 20.92
C ALA A 630 19.23 -15.72 22.45
N ALA A 631 19.98 -14.96 23.27
CA ALA A 631 20.14 -15.24 24.69
C ALA A 631 19.49 -14.21 25.66
N THR A 632 18.93 -13.09 25.21
CA THR A 632 18.42 -12.06 26.16
C THR A 632 17.05 -11.44 25.84
N ALA A 633 16.32 -11.93 24.84
CA ALA A 633 14.88 -11.68 24.79
C ALA A 633 14.20 -12.80 25.60
N ALA A 634 13.79 -12.50 26.83
CA ALA A 634 12.91 -13.39 27.56
C ALA A 634 11.63 -13.61 26.73
N PRO A 635 11.30 -14.86 26.34
CA PRO A 635 10.08 -15.12 25.60
C PRO A 635 8.90 -14.95 26.55
N VAL A 636 7.99 -14.04 26.22
CA VAL A 636 6.62 -14.11 26.74
C VAL A 636 6.02 -15.36 26.08
N ALA A 637 5.90 -16.42 26.86
CA ALA A 637 5.34 -17.69 26.42
C ALA A 637 3.89 -17.50 25.98
N VAL A 638 3.65 -17.72 24.68
CA VAL A 638 2.38 -18.23 24.17
C VAL A 638 2.76 -19.49 23.41
N ALA A 639 2.15 -20.62 23.74
CA ALA A 639 2.52 -21.93 23.23
C ALA A 639 2.38 -22.00 21.70
N ASP A 640 3.50 -22.29 21.01
CA ASP A 640 3.53 -22.75 19.62
C ASP A 640 3.09 -24.22 19.57
N GLU A 641 1.79 -24.48 19.36
CA GLU A 641 1.26 -25.86 19.25
C GLU A 641 1.28 -26.44 17.81
N GLU A 642 1.78 -25.74 16.78
CA GLU A 642 1.55 -26.14 15.36
C GLU A 642 2.78 -26.33 14.46
N GLU A 643 4.02 -26.34 14.97
CA GLU A 643 5.20 -26.67 14.16
C GLU A 643 5.46 -28.19 14.12
N LEU A 644 5.69 -28.75 12.92
CA LEU A 644 6.01 -30.17 12.78
C LEU A 644 7.34 -30.48 13.47
N GLN A 645 7.27 -31.25 14.55
CA GLN A 645 8.42 -31.60 15.37
C GLN A 645 9.30 -32.67 14.69
N PRO A 646 10.64 -32.57 14.76
CA PRO A 646 11.51 -33.66 14.34
C PRO A 646 11.12 -34.99 14.98
N GLY A 647 10.96 -36.03 14.15
CA GLY A 647 10.49 -37.36 14.55
C GLY A 647 8.98 -37.56 14.44
N SER A 648 8.19 -36.52 14.19
CA SER A 648 6.76 -36.68 13.86
C SER A 648 6.57 -37.27 12.46
N LEU A 649 5.38 -37.81 12.21
CA LEU A 649 4.97 -38.32 10.90
C LEU A 649 3.89 -37.40 10.32
N VAL A 650 4.00 -37.09 9.03
CA VAL A 650 2.94 -36.47 8.23
C VAL A 650 2.64 -37.40 7.08
N LYS A 651 1.39 -37.89 6.99
CA LYS A 651 1.03 -39.05 6.16
C LYS A 651 1.92 -40.28 6.41
N SER A 652 2.99 -40.44 5.63
CA SER A 652 3.99 -41.52 5.78
C SER A 652 5.44 -41.01 5.85
N TYR A 653 5.61 -39.68 5.90
CA TYR A 653 6.89 -39.02 5.87
C TYR A 653 7.35 -38.67 7.29
N GLY A 654 8.51 -39.17 7.68
CA GLY A 654 9.15 -38.82 8.95
C GLY A 654 9.82 -37.45 8.86
N VAL A 655 9.42 -36.52 9.71
CA VAL A 655 9.99 -35.16 9.75
C VAL A 655 11.40 -35.22 10.33
N VAL A 656 12.40 -34.80 9.55
CA VAL A 656 13.81 -34.83 9.98
C VAL A 656 14.21 -33.51 10.60
N LYS A 657 13.95 -32.39 9.89
CA LYS A 657 14.22 -31.04 10.36
C LYS A 657 13.53 -29.99 9.49
N ARG A 658 13.28 -28.81 10.04
CA ARG A 658 12.92 -27.64 9.24
C ARG A 658 14.10 -27.16 8.39
N LEU A 659 13.83 -26.83 7.13
CA LEU A 659 14.80 -26.28 6.17
C LEU A 659 14.67 -24.76 6.01
N GLY A 660 13.46 -24.23 6.16
CA GLY A 660 13.18 -22.80 6.08
C GLY A 660 11.70 -22.50 6.23
N ALA A 661 11.35 -21.22 6.36
CA ALA A 661 9.97 -20.75 6.27
C ALA A 661 9.90 -19.46 5.46
N GLY A 662 8.80 -19.31 4.74
CA GLY A 662 8.39 -18.09 4.06
C GLY A 662 6.98 -17.67 4.50
N GLN A 663 6.47 -16.60 3.89
CA GLN A 663 5.21 -15.92 4.21
C GLN A 663 3.96 -16.83 4.23
N PHE A 664 3.95 -17.90 3.44
CA PHE A 664 2.79 -18.79 3.30
C PHE A 664 3.12 -20.28 3.47
N ALA A 665 4.40 -20.61 3.61
CA ALA A 665 4.87 -21.99 3.59
C ALA A 665 6.04 -22.25 4.53
N VAL A 666 6.05 -23.41 5.17
CA VAL A 666 7.22 -23.94 5.89
C VAL A 666 7.76 -25.14 5.12
N VAL A 667 9.08 -25.20 4.92
CA VAL A 667 9.73 -26.29 4.20
C VAL A 667 10.50 -27.16 5.19
N TYR A 668 10.24 -28.46 5.15
CA TYR A 668 10.88 -29.46 5.98
C TYR A 668 11.68 -30.45 5.13
N LYS A 669 12.76 -30.98 5.71
CA LYS A 669 13.39 -32.20 5.25
C LYS A 669 12.62 -33.35 5.84
N VAL A 670 12.17 -34.27 5.00
CA VAL A 670 11.41 -35.44 5.42
C VAL A 670 11.99 -36.72 4.82
N GLN A 671 11.75 -37.85 5.49
CA GLN A 671 12.17 -39.17 5.05
C GLN A 671 10.94 -40.01 4.70
N ALA A 672 10.91 -40.54 3.48
CA ALA A 672 9.89 -41.48 3.05
C ALA A 672 10.12 -42.89 3.66
N PRO A 673 9.11 -43.78 3.63
CA PRO A 673 9.24 -45.14 4.18
C PRO A 673 10.34 -46.00 3.53
N ASP A 674 10.70 -45.71 2.28
CA ASP A 674 11.79 -46.38 1.56
C ASP A 674 13.18 -45.81 1.92
N GLY A 675 13.24 -44.86 2.85
CA GLY A 675 14.45 -44.20 3.31
C GLY A 675 14.87 -42.99 2.48
N HIS A 676 14.19 -42.68 1.37
CA HIS A 676 14.53 -41.54 0.51
C HIS A 676 14.21 -40.21 1.19
N MET A 677 15.03 -39.19 0.93
CA MET A 677 14.89 -37.87 1.54
C MET A 677 14.23 -36.90 0.56
N TYR A 678 13.20 -36.19 1.03
CA TYR A 678 12.45 -35.20 0.26
C TYR A 678 12.41 -33.85 0.98
N ALA A 679 12.09 -32.81 0.22
CA ALA A 679 11.63 -31.55 0.77
C ALA A 679 10.09 -31.56 0.79
N LEU A 680 9.49 -31.17 1.91
CA LEU A 680 8.05 -31.09 2.10
C LEU A 680 7.70 -29.63 2.41
N LYS A 681 7.01 -28.98 1.48
CA LYS A 681 6.48 -27.62 1.61
C LYS A 681 5.06 -27.72 2.18
N GLN A 682 4.84 -27.17 3.36
CA GLN A 682 3.54 -27.11 4.06
C GLN A 682 2.95 -25.71 3.92
N GLU A 683 1.72 -25.59 3.43
CA GLU A 683 0.98 -24.34 3.31
C GLU A 683 -0.31 -24.36 4.13
N ARG A 684 -0.69 -23.22 4.72
CA ARG A 684 -1.88 -23.07 5.57
C ARG A 684 -3.15 -22.92 4.73
N PHE A 685 -3.50 -23.96 4.00
CA PHE A 685 -4.57 -23.94 3.00
C PHE A 685 -5.93 -23.46 3.56
N GLY A 686 -6.28 -23.85 4.79
CA GLY A 686 -7.51 -23.45 5.49
C GLY A 686 -7.63 -21.96 5.78
N GLU A 687 -6.51 -21.28 6.07
CA GLU A 687 -6.47 -19.86 6.44
C GLU A 687 -6.45 -18.93 5.21
N MET A 688 -6.07 -19.46 4.05
CA MET A 688 -5.92 -18.73 2.79
C MET A 688 -7.26 -18.23 2.23
N SER A 689 -7.23 -17.10 1.52
CA SER A 689 -8.39 -16.67 0.74
C SER A 689 -8.61 -17.63 -0.44
N HIS A 690 -9.80 -17.63 -1.02
CA HIS A 690 -10.08 -18.46 -2.20
C HIS A 690 -9.10 -18.19 -3.36
N ALA A 691 -8.76 -16.92 -3.59
CA ALA A 691 -7.79 -16.54 -4.61
C ALA A 691 -6.39 -17.12 -4.33
N ASP A 692 -5.92 -17.02 -3.08
CA ASP A 692 -4.61 -17.55 -2.69
C ASP A 692 -4.58 -19.08 -2.79
N ARG A 693 -5.69 -19.77 -2.44
CA ARG A 693 -5.83 -21.22 -2.61
C ARG A 693 -5.74 -21.63 -4.09
N VAL A 694 -6.39 -20.88 -4.98
CA VAL A 694 -6.30 -21.09 -6.43
C VAL A 694 -4.87 -20.83 -6.94
N GLU A 695 -4.16 -19.85 -6.39
CA GLU A 695 -2.75 -19.59 -6.73
C GLU A 695 -1.83 -20.73 -6.27
N ALA A 696 -1.97 -21.20 -5.03
CA ALA A 696 -1.21 -22.34 -4.50
C ALA A 696 -1.42 -23.63 -5.32
N LEU A 697 -2.66 -23.91 -5.70
CA LEU A 697 -2.95 -25.05 -6.57
C LEU A 697 -2.42 -24.86 -8.00
N ASN A 698 -2.41 -23.62 -8.51
CA ASN A 698 -1.80 -23.32 -9.81
C ASN A 698 -0.26 -23.42 -9.79
N GLU A 699 0.40 -23.11 -8.66
CA GLU A 699 1.82 -23.40 -8.43
C GLU A 699 2.06 -24.92 -8.49
N LEU A 700 1.31 -25.68 -7.69
CA LEU A 700 1.37 -27.14 -7.63
C LEU A 700 1.15 -27.78 -9.01
N ARG A 701 0.17 -27.28 -9.77
CA ARG A 701 -0.12 -27.68 -11.14
C ARG A 701 1.08 -27.51 -12.08
N LEU A 702 1.74 -26.36 -12.02
CA LEU A 702 2.91 -26.08 -12.85
C LEU A 702 4.10 -26.97 -12.43
N LEU A 703 4.36 -27.08 -11.13
CA LEU A 703 5.41 -27.92 -10.58
C LEU A 703 5.24 -29.39 -10.98
N ALA A 704 4.01 -29.92 -10.93
CA ALA A 704 3.70 -31.29 -11.34
C ALA A 704 3.78 -31.52 -12.86
N SER A 705 3.60 -30.47 -13.67
CA SER A 705 3.60 -30.57 -15.13
C SER A 705 5.01 -30.48 -15.76
N LEU A 706 6.00 -29.99 -15.02
CA LEU A 706 7.32 -29.64 -15.55
C LEU A 706 8.40 -30.64 -15.15
N ARG A 707 9.11 -31.18 -16.14
CA ARG A 707 10.12 -32.23 -15.93
C ARG A 707 11.41 -31.94 -16.67
N HIS A 708 12.44 -31.54 -15.93
CA HIS A 708 13.72 -31.17 -16.49
C HIS A 708 14.86 -31.29 -15.46
N PRO A 709 16.08 -31.74 -15.85
CA PRO A 709 17.20 -31.88 -14.91
C PRO A 709 17.58 -30.63 -14.12
N ASN A 710 17.33 -29.44 -14.68
CA ASN A 710 17.59 -28.15 -14.04
C ASN A 710 16.37 -27.48 -13.38
N LEU A 711 15.27 -28.21 -13.15
CA LEU A 711 14.13 -27.76 -12.35
C LEU A 711 13.96 -28.69 -11.13
N VAL A 712 13.53 -28.14 -9.99
CA VAL A 712 13.11 -28.97 -8.84
C VAL A 712 11.95 -29.87 -9.26
N GLN A 713 12.01 -31.15 -8.90
CA GLN A 713 11.03 -32.14 -9.34
C GLN A 713 9.93 -32.37 -8.30
N TYR A 714 8.68 -32.41 -8.78
CA TYR A 714 7.50 -32.84 -8.02
C TYR A 714 7.52 -34.34 -7.72
N ASN A 715 7.09 -34.74 -6.51
CA ASN A 715 6.86 -36.13 -6.14
C ASN A 715 5.38 -36.44 -5.89
N GLU A 716 4.75 -35.75 -4.93
CA GLU A 716 3.31 -35.88 -4.64
C GLU A 716 2.80 -34.64 -3.88
N ALA A 717 1.49 -34.51 -3.76
CA ALA A 717 0.84 -33.55 -2.89
C ALA A 717 -0.39 -34.18 -2.24
N PHE A 718 -0.71 -33.71 -1.05
CA PHE A 718 -1.87 -34.16 -0.28
C PHE A 718 -2.32 -33.07 0.68
N VAL A 719 -3.53 -33.21 1.19
CA VAL A 719 -4.10 -32.30 2.19
C VAL A 719 -4.38 -33.08 3.45
N GLU A 720 -4.01 -32.52 4.60
CA GLU A 720 -4.26 -33.10 5.92
C GLU A 720 -4.49 -31.93 6.89
N GLU A 721 -5.57 -31.98 7.68
CA GLU A 721 -5.92 -30.95 8.67
C GLU A 721 -5.93 -29.52 8.10
N ASP A 722 -6.62 -29.32 6.97
CA ASP A 722 -6.70 -28.03 6.25
C ASP A 722 -5.34 -27.45 5.80
N ARG A 723 -4.32 -28.28 5.64
CA ARG A 723 -2.98 -27.87 5.16
C ARG A 723 -2.63 -28.59 3.88
N LEU A 724 -2.07 -27.86 2.92
CA LEU A 724 -1.57 -28.41 1.67
C LEU A 724 -0.10 -28.76 1.83
N TYR A 725 0.24 -30.01 1.56
CA TYR A 725 1.60 -30.52 1.60
C TYR A 725 2.07 -30.86 0.19
N MET A 726 3.20 -30.29 -0.23
CA MET A 726 3.86 -30.56 -1.50
C MET A 726 5.20 -31.24 -1.24
N VAL A 727 5.33 -32.49 -1.66
CA VAL A 727 6.55 -33.28 -1.57
C VAL A 727 7.34 -33.13 -2.88
N MET A 728 8.58 -32.68 -2.77
CA MET A 728 9.46 -32.38 -3.89
C MET A 728 10.89 -32.87 -3.63
N GLU A 729 11.68 -32.92 -4.70
CA GLU A 729 13.11 -33.24 -4.65
C GLU A 729 13.84 -32.39 -3.60
N LEU A 730 14.58 -33.04 -2.71
CA LEU A 730 15.47 -32.36 -1.78
C LEU A 730 16.77 -31.95 -2.50
N VAL A 731 17.09 -30.66 -2.47
CA VAL A 731 18.34 -30.11 -3.02
C VAL A 731 19.17 -29.52 -1.87
N ASP A 732 20.19 -30.23 -1.40
CA ASP A 732 20.85 -29.98 -0.12
C ASP A 732 22.28 -29.40 -0.20
N GLY A 733 22.75 -29.01 -1.39
CA GLY A 733 24.05 -28.36 -1.60
C GLY A 733 24.03 -26.83 -1.43
N GLY A 734 22.93 -26.26 -0.96
CA GLY A 734 22.75 -24.81 -0.74
C GLY A 734 22.26 -24.06 -1.97
N THR A 735 22.29 -22.73 -1.90
CA THR A 735 21.80 -21.80 -2.95
C THR A 735 22.95 -21.01 -3.57
N LEU A 736 22.71 -20.34 -4.69
CA LEU A 736 23.69 -19.39 -5.23
C LEU A 736 23.95 -18.20 -4.30
N VAL A 737 23.04 -17.87 -3.36
CA VAL A 737 23.33 -16.90 -2.30
C VAL A 737 24.50 -17.38 -1.44
N ASN A 738 24.54 -18.68 -1.10
CA ASN A 738 25.64 -19.24 -0.31
C ASN A 738 26.97 -19.17 -1.07
N VAL A 739 26.95 -19.44 -2.38
CA VAL A 739 28.13 -19.32 -3.25
C VAL A 739 28.65 -17.88 -3.27
N ILE A 740 27.77 -16.90 -3.50
CA ILE A 740 28.10 -15.47 -3.53
C ILE A 740 28.66 -15.01 -2.19
N ARG A 741 27.99 -15.33 -1.06
CA ARG A 741 28.44 -14.93 0.28
C ARG A 741 29.79 -15.55 0.65
N SER A 742 30.00 -16.84 0.35
CA SER A 742 31.25 -17.54 0.64
C SER A 742 32.44 -16.87 -0.08
N HIS A 743 32.27 -16.56 -1.37
CA HIS A 743 33.28 -15.86 -2.16
C HIS A 743 33.48 -14.41 -1.69
N ALA A 744 32.39 -13.71 -1.34
CA ALA A 744 32.45 -12.34 -0.81
C ALA A 744 33.24 -12.28 0.51
N ALA A 745 32.97 -13.20 1.44
CA ALA A 745 33.65 -13.31 2.73
C ALA A 745 35.15 -13.59 2.56
N GLN A 746 35.51 -14.45 1.60
CA GLN A 746 36.89 -14.75 1.26
C GLN A 746 37.57 -13.65 0.42
N LYS A 747 36.82 -12.62 0.00
CA LYS A 747 37.26 -11.57 -0.94
C LYS A 747 37.82 -12.15 -2.24
N GLN A 748 37.32 -13.33 -2.64
CA GLN A 748 37.71 -14.04 -3.85
C GLN A 748 36.57 -13.96 -4.86
N ARG A 749 36.92 -13.82 -6.14
CA ARG A 749 35.92 -13.82 -7.22
C ARG A 749 35.52 -15.24 -7.57
N ILE A 750 34.30 -15.42 -8.05
CA ILE A 750 33.89 -16.70 -8.63
C ILE A 750 34.65 -16.87 -9.97
N PRO A 751 35.37 -17.98 -10.18
CA PRO A 751 36.05 -18.23 -11.45
C PRO A 751 35.08 -18.19 -12.63
N GLU A 752 35.48 -17.58 -13.74
CA GLU A 752 34.62 -17.40 -14.92
C GLU A 752 34.02 -18.73 -15.43
N ALA A 753 34.80 -19.81 -15.38
CA ALA A 753 34.31 -21.15 -15.75
C ALA A 753 33.12 -21.62 -14.89
N ALA A 754 33.13 -21.31 -13.59
CA ALA A 754 32.02 -21.60 -12.69
C ALA A 754 30.81 -20.70 -12.99
N VAL A 755 31.03 -19.41 -13.27
CA VAL A 755 29.96 -18.49 -13.69
C VAL A 755 29.24 -19.01 -14.95
N TRP A 756 29.99 -19.43 -15.98
CA TRP A 756 29.41 -20.06 -17.17
C TRP A 756 28.64 -21.35 -16.85
N THR A 757 29.16 -22.16 -15.92
CA THR A 757 28.53 -23.41 -15.51
C THR A 757 27.17 -23.16 -14.84
N TYR A 758 27.05 -22.14 -13.99
CA TYR A 758 25.76 -21.76 -13.41
C TYR A 758 24.83 -21.16 -14.46
N LEU A 759 25.31 -20.20 -15.25
CA LEU A 759 24.52 -19.49 -16.26
C LEU A 759 23.88 -20.44 -17.28
N LEU A 760 24.65 -21.40 -17.82
CA LEU A 760 24.15 -22.33 -18.83
C LEU A 760 23.14 -23.33 -18.24
N GLN A 761 23.28 -23.74 -16.98
CA GLN A 761 22.28 -24.59 -16.32
C GLN A 761 20.97 -23.85 -16.05
N ILE A 762 21.04 -22.58 -15.61
CA ILE A 762 19.84 -21.75 -15.43
C ILE A 762 19.16 -21.52 -16.79
N ALA A 763 19.94 -21.21 -17.83
CA ALA A 763 19.42 -21.03 -19.18
C ALA A 763 18.74 -22.29 -19.74
N ARG A 764 19.23 -23.50 -19.43
CA ARG A 764 18.54 -24.77 -19.78
C ARG A 764 17.19 -24.91 -19.06
N GLY A 765 17.13 -24.57 -17.77
CA GLY A 765 15.88 -24.54 -17.01
C GLY A 765 14.87 -23.55 -17.60
N LEU A 766 15.31 -22.32 -17.88
CA LEU A 766 14.49 -21.29 -18.50
C LEU A 766 14.04 -21.65 -19.92
N GLN A 767 14.92 -22.22 -20.77
CA GLN A 767 14.55 -22.72 -22.09
C GLN A 767 13.39 -23.72 -22.00
N HIS A 768 13.43 -24.63 -21.02
CA HIS A 768 12.34 -25.58 -20.81
C HIS A 768 11.03 -24.88 -20.44
N LEU A 769 11.04 -23.96 -19.47
CA LEU A 769 9.85 -23.17 -19.10
C LEU A 769 9.31 -22.36 -20.28
N HIS A 770 10.19 -21.63 -20.97
CA HIS A 770 9.85 -20.74 -22.08
C HIS A 770 9.28 -21.51 -23.28
N SER A 771 9.74 -22.74 -23.52
CA SER A 771 9.17 -23.61 -24.56
C SER A 771 7.72 -24.05 -24.30
N HIS A 772 7.26 -23.91 -23.06
CA HIS A 772 5.87 -24.14 -22.63
C HIS A 772 5.11 -22.81 -22.42
N SER A 773 5.68 -21.68 -22.87
CA SER A 773 5.16 -20.33 -22.67
C SER A 773 5.03 -19.94 -21.19
N ILE A 774 5.84 -20.52 -20.29
CA ILE A 774 5.83 -20.19 -18.86
C ILE A 774 6.93 -19.18 -18.57
N VAL A 775 6.60 -18.12 -17.83
CA VAL A 775 7.55 -17.14 -17.29
C VAL A 775 7.65 -17.36 -15.79
N HIS A 776 8.88 -17.45 -15.27
CA HIS A 776 9.12 -17.75 -13.86
C HIS A 776 8.86 -16.54 -12.95
N ARG A 777 9.24 -15.33 -13.37
CA ARG A 777 9.02 -14.03 -12.68
C ARG A 777 9.77 -13.79 -11.37
N ASP A 778 10.54 -14.74 -10.87
CA ASP A 778 11.32 -14.56 -9.62
C ASP A 778 12.69 -15.27 -9.67
N ILE A 779 13.38 -15.12 -10.81
CA ILE A 779 14.76 -15.63 -10.96
C ILE A 779 15.71 -14.75 -10.14
N LYS A 780 16.24 -15.34 -9.05
CA LYS A 780 17.21 -14.72 -8.14
C LYS A 780 18.09 -15.79 -7.49
N PRO A 781 19.27 -15.46 -6.95
CA PRO A 781 20.18 -16.44 -6.37
C PRO A 781 19.57 -17.33 -5.27
N ALA A 782 18.55 -16.84 -4.54
CA ALA A 782 17.89 -17.61 -3.47
C ALA A 782 17.02 -18.76 -4.02
N ASN A 783 16.48 -18.62 -5.23
CA ASN A 783 15.61 -19.62 -5.88
C ASN A 783 16.41 -20.55 -6.82
N LEU A 784 17.74 -20.48 -6.76
CA LEU A 784 18.66 -21.26 -7.58
C LEU A 784 19.47 -22.18 -6.66
N LEU A 785 19.02 -23.42 -6.54
CA LEU A 785 19.56 -24.42 -5.62
C LEU A 785 20.65 -25.25 -6.30
N LEU A 786 21.60 -25.74 -5.51
CA LEU A 786 22.69 -26.61 -5.96
C LEU A 786 22.62 -27.95 -5.25
N THR A 787 22.84 -29.02 -5.99
CA THR A 787 23.18 -30.31 -5.40
C THR A 787 24.65 -30.32 -4.97
N PRO A 788 25.07 -31.25 -4.09
CA PRO A 788 26.49 -31.44 -3.76
C PRO A 788 27.38 -31.74 -4.99
N ALA A 789 26.80 -32.30 -6.06
CA ALA A 789 27.47 -32.55 -7.33
C ALA A 789 27.57 -31.32 -8.25
N GLY A 790 27.06 -30.15 -7.81
CA GLY A 790 27.08 -28.91 -8.57
C GLY A 790 25.97 -28.77 -9.62
N LEU A 791 25.07 -29.75 -9.74
CA LEU A 791 23.88 -29.65 -10.58
C LEU A 791 22.95 -28.57 -10.02
N LEU A 792 22.58 -27.60 -10.86
CA LEU A 792 21.72 -26.48 -10.50
C LEU A 792 20.26 -26.79 -10.80
N LYS A 793 19.38 -26.42 -9.86
CA LYS A 793 17.93 -26.60 -9.89
C LYS A 793 17.25 -25.25 -9.67
N VAL A 794 16.42 -24.83 -10.62
CA VAL A 794 15.53 -23.68 -10.44
C VAL A 794 14.33 -24.13 -9.60
N ALA A 795 14.04 -23.40 -8.53
CA ALA A 795 13.00 -23.68 -7.55
C ALA A 795 12.00 -22.51 -7.45
N ASP A 796 10.89 -22.72 -6.75
CA ASP A 796 9.88 -21.72 -6.41
C ASP A 796 9.10 -21.16 -7.62
N LEU A 797 7.98 -21.81 -7.94
CA LEU A 797 7.07 -21.41 -9.03
C LEU A 797 5.86 -20.62 -8.53
N GLY A 798 5.89 -20.10 -7.29
CA GLY A 798 4.72 -19.49 -6.65
C GLY A 798 4.13 -18.28 -7.38
N VAL A 799 4.96 -17.54 -8.13
CA VAL A 799 4.52 -16.42 -8.97
C VAL A 799 4.59 -16.72 -10.47
N ALA A 800 4.97 -17.95 -10.85
CA ALA A 800 5.14 -18.33 -12.25
C ALA A 800 3.80 -18.34 -12.99
N GLY A 801 3.81 -17.93 -14.25
CA GLY A 801 2.59 -17.80 -15.05
C GLY A 801 2.77 -18.29 -16.48
N GLN A 802 1.72 -18.90 -17.03
CA GLN A 802 1.68 -19.31 -18.43
C GLN A 802 1.12 -18.18 -19.31
N LEU A 803 1.93 -17.66 -20.22
CA LEU A 803 1.56 -16.61 -21.17
C LEU A 803 0.50 -17.13 -22.14
N ARG A 804 -0.56 -16.32 -22.31
CA ARG A 804 -1.63 -16.59 -23.28
C ARG A 804 -1.41 -15.78 -24.56
N PRO A 805 -1.51 -16.40 -25.75
CA PRO A 805 -1.39 -15.67 -27.01
C PRO A 805 -2.41 -14.52 -27.09
N GLY A 806 -1.94 -13.30 -27.42
CA GLY A 806 -2.79 -12.12 -27.58
C GLY A 806 -3.25 -11.45 -26.27
N VAL A 807 -2.86 -11.97 -25.10
CA VAL A 807 -3.15 -11.35 -23.79
C VAL A 807 -1.86 -10.74 -23.25
N CYS A 808 -1.91 -9.44 -22.96
CA CYS A 808 -0.83 -8.74 -22.28
C CYS A 808 -1.09 -8.76 -20.77
N GLU A 809 -0.13 -9.30 -20.01
CA GLU A 809 -0.21 -9.37 -18.55
C GLU A 809 0.55 -8.20 -17.91
N HIS A 810 -0.17 -7.31 -17.23
CA HIS A 810 0.35 -6.09 -16.58
C HIS A 810 0.69 -6.32 -15.09
N LEU A 811 1.25 -7.48 -14.77
CA LEU A 811 1.45 -7.93 -13.40
C LEU A 811 2.82 -7.49 -12.86
N GLN A 812 2.84 -6.77 -11.73
CA GLN A 812 4.07 -6.40 -11.02
C GLN A 812 4.29 -7.36 -9.85
N VAL A 813 4.87 -8.52 -10.15
CA VAL A 813 5.22 -9.58 -9.19
C VAL A 813 6.69 -9.95 -9.30
N GLY A 814 7.27 -10.51 -8.24
CA GLY A 814 8.67 -10.88 -8.14
C GLY A 814 9.47 -9.98 -7.17
N THR A 815 10.74 -10.30 -6.97
CA THR A 815 11.60 -9.53 -6.06
C THR A 815 12.08 -8.23 -6.72
N ALA A 816 11.81 -7.06 -6.11
CA ALA A 816 12.08 -5.74 -6.71
C ALA A 816 13.51 -5.56 -7.28
N GLY A 817 14.53 -6.10 -6.60
CA GLY A 817 15.93 -6.07 -7.05
C GLY A 817 16.22 -6.82 -8.36
N PHE A 818 15.33 -7.70 -8.79
CA PHE A 818 15.49 -8.53 -9.98
C PHE A 818 14.46 -8.20 -11.07
N MET A 819 13.47 -7.35 -10.78
CA MET A 819 12.42 -6.98 -11.73
C MET A 819 12.97 -6.31 -12.98
N SER A 820 12.45 -6.72 -14.14
CA SER A 820 12.73 -6.05 -15.39
C SER A 820 12.00 -4.69 -15.49
N PRO A 821 12.49 -3.75 -16.32
CA PRO A 821 11.92 -2.41 -16.40
C PRO A 821 10.46 -2.38 -16.88
N GLU A 822 10.05 -3.33 -17.73
CA GLU A 822 8.66 -3.48 -18.15
C GLU A 822 7.76 -3.99 -17.01
N VAL A 823 8.25 -4.92 -16.17
CA VAL A 823 7.52 -5.42 -14.98
C VAL A 823 7.37 -4.30 -13.95
N ALA A 824 8.44 -3.56 -13.68
CA ALA A 824 8.44 -2.39 -12.80
C ALA A 824 7.46 -1.30 -13.26
N ARG A 825 7.26 -1.14 -14.57
CA ARG A 825 6.32 -0.18 -15.18
C ARG A 825 4.90 -0.72 -15.37
N LYS A 826 4.61 -1.95 -14.96
CA LYS A 826 3.32 -2.64 -15.19
C LYS A 826 2.97 -2.73 -16.69
N GLN A 827 3.98 -2.92 -17.53
CA GLN A 827 3.83 -3.09 -18.98
C GLN A 827 3.75 -4.59 -19.34
N CYS A 828 3.48 -4.89 -20.61
CA CYS A 828 3.45 -6.26 -21.10
C CYS A 828 4.81 -6.94 -20.89
N GLN A 829 4.80 -8.05 -20.15
CA GLN A 829 5.97 -8.91 -19.98
C GLN A 829 5.91 -10.11 -20.93
N ASP A 830 7.09 -10.63 -21.28
CA ASP A 830 7.27 -11.87 -22.01
C ASP A 830 8.37 -12.72 -21.35
N VAL A 831 8.75 -13.83 -21.99
CA VAL A 831 9.81 -14.72 -21.50
C VAL A 831 11.17 -14.02 -21.28
N ARG A 832 11.41 -12.85 -21.89
CA ARG A 832 12.67 -12.09 -21.76
C ARG A 832 12.75 -11.28 -20.47
N SER A 833 11.67 -11.19 -19.70
CA SER A 833 11.69 -10.64 -18.35
C SER A 833 12.49 -11.55 -17.39
N ASP A 834 12.41 -12.88 -17.55
CA ASP A 834 13.28 -13.82 -16.82
C ASP A 834 14.75 -13.66 -17.21
N VAL A 835 15.04 -13.36 -18.47
CA VAL A 835 16.43 -13.17 -18.95
C VAL A 835 17.05 -11.92 -18.33
N TYR A 836 16.27 -10.86 -18.14
CA TYR A 836 16.72 -9.68 -17.41
C TYR A 836 17.04 -10.02 -15.95
N SER A 837 16.15 -10.76 -15.28
CA SER A 837 16.32 -11.21 -13.89
C SER A 837 17.57 -12.11 -13.74
N LEU A 838 17.82 -12.96 -14.74
CA LEU A 838 19.06 -13.73 -14.85
C LEU A 838 20.29 -12.83 -15.09
N GLY A 839 20.14 -11.72 -15.81
CA GLY A 839 21.19 -10.71 -15.99
C GLY A 839 21.59 -10.05 -14.67
N VAL A 840 20.61 -9.72 -13.81
CA VAL A 840 20.88 -9.22 -12.46
C VAL A 840 21.58 -10.30 -11.62
N THR A 841 21.08 -11.53 -11.65
CA THR A 841 21.73 -12.69 -11.00
C THR A 841 23.17 -12.88 -11.46
N LEU A 842 23.43 -12.75 -12.76
CA LEU A 842 24.76 -12.85 -13.35
C LEU A 842 25.68 -11.71 -12.88
N PHE A 843 25.14 -10.49 -12.76
CA PHE A 843 25.87 -9.38 -12.16
C PHE A 843 26.29 -9.71 -10.73
N GLU A 844 25.38 -10.25 -9.90
CA GLU A 844 25.70 -10.59 -8.51
C GLU A 844 26.74 -11.71 -8.40
N LEU A 845 26.72 -12.71 -9.28
CA LEU A 845 27.76 -13.74 -9.34
C LEU A 845 29.14 -13.13 -9.68
N CYS A 846 29.18 -12.18 -10.62
CA CYS A 846 30.43 -11.54 -11.03
C CYS A 846 30.96 -10.55 -9.98
N MET A 847 30.06 -9.82 -9.31
CA MET A 847 30.36 -8.66 -8.47
C MET A 847 30.23 -8.91 -6.97
N LEU A 848 29.63 -10.03 -6.58
CA LEU A 848 29.40 -10.44 -5.20
C LEU A 848 28.53 -9.46 -4.38
N ARG A 849 27.77 -8.62 -5.08
CA ARG A 849 26.86 -7.60 -4.53
C ARG A 849 25.77 -7.25 -5.54
N SER A 850 24.65 -6.75 -5.04
CA SER A 850 23.55 -6.25 -5.87
C SER A 850 23.97 -5.05 -6.72
N PRO A 851 23.48 -4.92 -7.98
CA PRO A 851 23.68 -3.71 -8.78
C PRO A 851 23.02 -2.47 -8.16
N PHE A 852 22.08 -2.66 -7.24
CA PHE A 852 21.38 -1.57 -6.55
C PHE A 852 22.02 -1.20 -5.21
N GLY A 853 23.03 -1.95 -4.73
CA GLY A 853 23.66 -1.72 -3.43
C GLY A 853 22.70 -2.02 -2.27
N ASN A 854 22.70 -1.17 -1.24
CA ASN A 854 21.89 -1.35 -0.02
C ASN A 854 20.50 -0.66 -0.10
N LYS A 855 20.05 -0.33 -1.31
CA LYS A 855 18.78 0.35 -1.55
C LYS A 855 17.59 -0.51 -1.07
N ASN A 856 16.58 0.11 -0.49
CA ASN A 856 15.32 -0.56 -0.16
C ASN A 856 14.44 -0.72 -1.41
N GLU A 857 13.35 -1.48 -1.32
CA GLU A 857 12.49 -1.81 -2.45
C GLU A 857 11.94 -0.59 -3.21
N PRO A 858 11.42 0.47 -2.55
CA PRO A 858 11.02 1.70 -3.23
C PRO A 858 12.18 2.42 -3.94
N GLU A 859 13.38 2.45 -3.34
CA GLU A 859 14.57 3.05 -3.95
C GLU A 859 15.07 2.25 -5.15
N VAL A 860 14.98 0.92 -5.09
CA VAL A 860 15.26 0.03 -6.23
C VAL A 860 14.26 0.27 -7.34
N LEU A 861 12.96 0.29 -7.03
CA LEU A 861 11.91 0.53 -8.01
C LEU A 861 12.03 1.93 -8.62
N HIS A 862 12.29 2.95 -7.81
CA HIS A 862 12.57 4.30 -8.29
C HIS A 862 13.80 4.33 -9.19
N ALA A 863 14.89 3.67 -8.80
CA ALA A 863 16.11 3.58 -9.61
C ALA A 863 15.87 2.84 -10.93
N LEU A 864 15.04 1.79 -10.95
CA LEU A 864 14.61 1.05 -12.15
C LEU A 864 13.68 1.88 -13.06
N LEU A 865 12.80 2.69 -12.47
CA LEU A 865 11.85 3.53 -13.21
C LEU A 865 12.53 4.76 -13.82
N ALA A 866 13.45 5.39 -13.07
CA ALA A 866 14.30 6.50 -13.50
C ALA A 866 15.46 6.05 -14.42
N TRP A 867 15.57 4.75 -14.69
CA TRP A 867 16.74 4.14 -15.30
C TRP A 867 16.90 4.47 -16.78
N SER A 868 18.08 4.98 -17.14
CA SER A 868 18.54 5.14 -18.53
C SER A 868 19.41 3.95 -18.96
N PRO A 869 19.28 3.44 -20.21
CA PRO A 869 20.06 2.30 -20.74
C PRO A 869 21.59 2.41 -20.59
N GLY A 870 22.12 3.63 -20.42
CA GLY A 870 23.55 3.90 -20.30
C GLY A 870 24.15 3.58 -18.93
N ASP A 871 23.42 3.80 -17.83
CA ASP A 871 24.04 3.96 -16.50
C ASP A 871 24.45 2.64 -15.85
N ALA A 872 23.68 1.57 -16.03
CA ALA A 872 24.07 0.25 -15.52
C ALA A 872 25.02 -0.50 -16.44
N ALA A 873 24.92 -0.31 -17.76
CA ALA A 873 25.89 -0.83 -18.71
C ALA A 873 27.26 -0.14 -18.52
N MET A 874 27.28 1.16 -18.18
CA MET A 874 28.50 1.90 -17.82
C MET A 874 29.02 1.51 -16.43
N ALA A 875 28.16 1.34 -15.43
CA ALA A 875 28.57 0.89 -14.08
C ALA A 875 29.05 -0.57 -14.06
N ALA A 876 28.44 -1.46 -14.85
CA ALA A 876 28.92 -2.84 -15.04
C ALA A 876 30.20 -2.87 -15.89
N ALA A 877 30.25 -2.14 -17.02
CA ALA A 877 31.45 -2.10 -17.87
C ALA A 877 32.67 -1.44 -17.20
N ALA A 878 32.47 -0.51 -16.25
CA ALA A 878 33.56 0.14 -15.53
C ALA A 878 34.23 -0.73 -14.45
N ILE A 879 33.59 -1.83 -14.01
CA ILE A 879 34.00 -2.60 -12.80
C ILE A 879 34.33 -4.08 -13.09
N ILE A 880 34.07 -4.59 -14.30
CA ILE A 880 34.31 -6.01 -14.68
C ILE A 880 35.54 -6.20 -15.61
N PRO A 881 36.72 -5.57 -15.41
CA PRO A 881 37.85 -5.80 -16.33
C PRO A 881 38.49 -7.20 -16.19
N GLN A 882 38.15 -7.99 -15.15
CA GLN A 882 38.78 -9.30 -14.90
C GLN A 882 38.04 -10.52 -15.51
N TYR A 883 36.85 -10.34 -16.11
CA TYR A 883 36.15 -11.41 -16.84
C TYR A 883 36.23 -11.16 -18.36
N SER A 884 36.03 -12.19 -19.18
CA SER A 884 36.12 -12.08 -20.63
C SER A 884 35.16 -11.06 -21.24
N GLN A 885 35.54 -10.49 -22.39
CA GLN A 885 34.68 -9.58 -23.15
C GLN A 885 33.37 -10.27 -23.58
N GLU A 886 33.41 -11.59 -23.77
CA GLU A 886 32.22 -12.39 -24.09
C GLU A 886 31.20 -12.34 -22.96
N LEU A 887 31.61 -12.60 -21.71
CA LEU A 887 30.71 -12.58 -20.56
C LEU A 887 30.18 -11.17 -20.28
N GLN A 888 31.04 -10.15 -20.40
CA GLN A 888 30.64 -8.75 -20.26
C GLN A 888 29.62 -8.33 -21.32
N GLY A 889 29.85 -8.72 -22.59
CA GLY A 889 28.94 -8.45 -23.70
C GLY A 889 27.57 -9.10 -23.50
N LEU A 890 27.56 -10.36 -23.04
CA LEU A 890 26.33 -11.08 -22.73
C LEU A 890 25.57 -10.40 -21.58
N LEU A 891 26.23 -10.10 -20.46
CA LEU A 891 25.61 -9.40 -19.32
C LEU A 891 24.96 -8.08 -19.76
N LYS A 892 25.66 -7.28 -20.57
CA LYS A 892 25.14 -6.02 -21.13
C LYS A 892 23.90 -6.25 -22.00
N SER A 893 23.86 -7.33 -22.77
CA SER A 893 22.71 -7.67 -23.61
C SER A 893 21.49 -8.12 -22.80
N MET A 894 21.70 -8.80 -21.67
CA MET A 894 20.63 -9.28 -20.79
C MET A 894 19.96 -8.14 -20.00
N LEU A 895 20.75 -7.11 -19.63
CA LEU A 895 20.29 -5.94 -18.88
C LEU A 895 19.75 -4.80 -19.76
N GLN A 896 19.40 -5.06 -21.02
CA GLN A 896 18.81 -4.04 -21.89
C GLN A 896 17.41 -3.63 -21.41
N PRO A 897 17.06 -2.34 -21.35
CA PRO A 897 15.73 -1.92 -20.92
C PRO A 897 14.61 -2.36 -21.88
N ASN A 898 14.87 -2.38 -23.19
CA ASN A 898 13.95 -2.93 -24.17
C ASN A 898 14.01 -4.47 -24.15
N PRO A 899 12.90 -5.18 -23.89
CA PRO A 899 12.85 -6.64 -23.93
C PRO A 899 13.32 -7.22 -25.27
N GLU A 900 12.95 -6.62 -26.40
CA GLU A 900 13.29 -7.14 -27.74
C GLU A 900 14.81 -7.10 -28.04
N ALA A 901 15.54 -6.24 -27.33
CA ALA A 901 16.99 -6.17 -27.44
C ALA A 901 17.72 -7.23 -26.59
N ARG A 902 17.01 -7.98 -25.75
CA ARG A 902 17.56 -9.06 -24.93
C ARG A 902 17.58 -10.38 -25.71
N PRO A 903 18.61 -11.23 -25.51
CA PRO A 903 18.56 -12.58 -26.04
C PRO A 903 17.47 -13.42 -25.34
N THR A 904 16.98 -14.47 -25.98
CA THR A 904 16.19 -15.51 -25.30
C THR A 904 17.11 -16.55 -24.66
N ALA A 905 16.59 -17.38 -23.73
CA ALA A 905 17.36 -18.49 -23.16
C ALA A 905 17.93 -19.43 -24.24
N ASP A 906 17.16 -19.70 -25.30
CA ASP A 906 17.61 -20.47 -26.48
C ASP A 906 18.80 -19.82 -27.17
N GLN A 907 18.76 -18.50 -27.36
CA GLN A 907 19.84 -17.76 -28.01
C GLN A 907 21.10 -17.72 -27.14
N ILE A 908 20.95 -17.65 -25.81
CA ILE A 908 22.08 -17.74 -24.87
C ILE A 908 22.75 -19.12 -25.01
N LEU A 909 21.96 -20.20 -24.97
CA LEU A 909 22.48 -21.56 -25.10
C LEU A 909 23.13 -21.80 -26.47
N ALA A 910 22.49 -21.36 -27.55
CA ALA A 910 23.00 -21.55 -28.90
C ALA A 910 24.31 -20.79 -29.16
N ARG A 911 24.45 -19.58 -28.61
CA ARG A 911 25.64 -18.73 -28.84
C ARG A 911 26.78 -19.02 -27.87
N HIS A 912 26.48 -19.30 -26.61
CA HIS A 912 27.48 -19.40 -25.54
C HIS A 912 27.67 -20.81 -24.98
N GLY A 913 26.77 -21.74 -25.28
CA GLY A 913 26.89 -23.16 -24.96
C GLY A 913 27.74 -23.91 -25.97
N THR A 914 29.04 -23.59 -26.05
CA THR A 914 29.97 -24.32 -26.93
C THR A 914 30.08 -25.79 -26.49
N PRO A 915 30.43 -26.73 -27.39
CA PRO A 915 30.60 -28.15 -27.03
C PRO A 915 31.50 -28.35 -25.81
N GLU A 916 32.57 -27.56 -25.68
CA GLU A 916 33.51 -27.62 -24.57
C GLU A 916 32.87 -27.17 -23.25
N ARG A 917 32.07 -26.10 -23.27
CA ARG A 917 31.36 -25.61 -22.07
C ARG A 917 30.24 -26.56 -21.67
N LEU A 918 29.47 -27.07 -22.63
CA LEU A 918 28.39 -28.01 -22.37
C LEU A 918 28.90 -29.35 -21.84
N ALA A 919 30.07 -29.82 -22.31
CA ALA A 919 30.72 -31.03 -21.81
C ALA A 919 31.24 -30.90 -20.37
N ARG A 920 31.45 -29.68 -19.87
CA ARG A 920 31.87 -29.40 -18.48
C ARG A 920 30.70 -29.28 -17.51
N LEU A 921 29.47 -29.24 -18.00
CA LEU A 921 28.30 -29.14 -17.12
C LEU A 921 28.16 -30.44 -16.31
N PRO A 922 27.72 -30.35 -15.05
CA PRO A 922 27.40 -31.52 -14.25
C PRO A 922 26.45 -32.45 -15.01
N VAL A 923 26.82 -33.73 -15.08
CA VAL A 923 25.97 -34.75 -15.71
C VAL A 923 24.84 -35.07 -14.74
N PRO A 924 23.57 -34.86 -15.13
CA PRO A 924 22.45 -35.23 -14.28
C PRO A 924 22.39 -36.75 -14.11
N PRO A 925 21.82 -37.25 -13.00
CA PRO A 925 21.57 -38.67 -12.83
C PRO A 925 20.74 -39.21 -14.01
N PRO A 926 20.86 -40.48 -14.40
CA PRO A 926 20.16 -41.04 -15.57
C PRO A 926 18.63 -41.05 -15.41
N GLN A 927 18.14 -40.95 -14.17
CA GLN A 927 16.75 -40.96 -13.79
C GLN A 927 16.42 -39.73 -12.93
N ASP A 928 15.14 -39.33 -12.90
CA ASP A 928 14.62 -38.36 -11.95
C ASP A 928 14.45 -38.96 -10.54
N VAL A 929 14.02 -38.14 -9.58
CA VAL A 929 13.76 -38.57 -8.19
C VAL A 929 12.67 -39.65 -8.07
N CYS A 930 11.85 -39.83 -9.10
CA CYS A 930 10.81 -40.85 -9.18
C CYS A 930 11.32 -42.13 -9.89
N GLY A 931 12.59 -42.21 -10.27
CA GLY A 931 13.20 -43.35 -10.97
C GLY A 931 12.91 -43.42 -12.46
N ARG A 932 12.34 -42.37 -13.07
CA ARG A 932 12.00 -42.34 -14.49
C ARG A 932 13.18 -41.85 -15.32
N PRO A 933 13.54 -42.46 -16.46
CA PRO A 933 14.61 -41.96 -17.33
C PRO A 933 14.30 -40.56 -17.90
N TRP A 934 15.32 -39.70 -18.06
CA TRP A 934 15.12 -38.38 -18.67
C TRP A 934 14.72 -38.46 -20.15
N ALA A 935 15.16 -39.50 -20.87
CA ALA A 935 14.91 -39.71 -22.30
C ALA A 935 13.42 -39.97 -22.67
N ALA A 936 12.55 -40.18 -21.69
CA ALA A 936 11.12 -40.39 -21.89
C ALA A 936 10.30 -39.08 -22.00
N SER A 937 10.94 -37.91 -22.13
CA SER A 937 10.26 -36.61 -22.20
C SER A 937 9.54 -36.38 -23.54
N GLN A 938 8.46 -37.12 -23.78
CA GLN A 938 7.40 -36.57 -24.63
C GLN A 938 6.80 -35.37 -23.88
N ARG A 939 6.52 -34.28 -24.61
CA ARG A 939 5.85 -33.09 -24.07
C ARG A 939 4.58 -33.53 -23.36
N SER A 940 4.63 -33.61 -22.03
CA SER A 940 3.41 -33.86 -21.26
C SER A 940 2.58 -32.58 -21.35
N PRO A 941 1.28 -32.67 -21.70
CA PRO A 941 0.43 -31.50 -21.69
C PRO A 941 0.46 -30.88 -20.29
N ILE A 942 0.66 -29.56 -20.23
CA ILE A 942 0.53 -28.83 -18.97
C ILE A 942 -0.90 -29.05 -18.47
N LEU A 943 -1.04 -29.45 -17.20
CA LEU A 943 -2.34 -29.66 -16.58
C LEU A 943 -3.20 -28.38 -16.74
N PRO A 944 -4.53 -28.48 -16.94
CA PRO A 944 -5.37 -27.31 -17.15
C PRO A 944 -5.32 -26.38 -15.94
N PRO A 945 -5.27 -25.04 -16.13
CA PRO A 945 -5.24 -24.09 -15.02
C PRO A 945 -6.51 -24.21 -14.19
N ILE A 946 -6.37 -24.07 -12.87
CA ILE A 946 -7.52 -24.02 -11.99
C ILE A 946 -8.22 -22.67 -12.21
N PRO A 947 -9.51 -22.67 -12.60
CA PRO A 947 -10.23 -21.42 -12.83
C PRO A 947 -10.37 -20.63 -11.53
N PRO A 948 -10.41 -19.29 -11.58
CA PRO A 948 -10.54 -18.43 -10.39
C PRO A 948 -11.80 -18.68 -9.53
N HIS A 949 -12.78 -19.40 -10.09
CA HIS A 949 -14.05 -19.75 -9.47
C HIS A 949 -14.21 -21.26 -9.30
N ALA A 950 -13.10 -22.03 -9.32
CA ALA A 950 -13.15 -23.47 -9.13
C ALA A 950 -13.76 -23.80 -7.76
N ASP A 951 -14.69 -24.74 -7.72
CA ASP A 951 -15.16 -25.28 -6.45
C ASP A 951 -14.02 -26.08 -5.79
N LEU A 952 -13.57 -25.62 -4.63
CA LEU A 952 -12.45 -26.22 -3.88
C LEU A 952 -12.92 -27.08 -2.70
N ASP A 953 -14.23 -27.32 -2.57
CA ASP A 953 -14.78 -28.17 -1.51
C ASP A 953 -14.37 -29.64 -1.70
N GLN A 954 -14.06 -30.03 -2.95
CA GLN A 954 -13.47 -31.32 -3.32
C GLN A 954 -11.99 -31.15 -3.70
N LEU A 955 -11.21 -30.57 -2.79
CA LEU A 955 -9.80 -30.23 -3.01
C LEU A 955 -8.94 -31.39 -3.53
N GLU A 956 -9.21 -32.61 -3.08
CA GLU A 956 -8.49 -33.82 -3.50
C GLU A 956 -8.62 -34.11 -5.00
N GLU A 957 -9.71 -33.71 -5.65
CA GLU A 957 -9.92 -33.88 -7.10
C GLU A 957 -9.06 -32.94 -7.94
N HIS A 958 -8.59 -31.84 -7.33
CA HIS A 958 -7.74 -30.83 -7.98
C HIS A 958 -6.25 -31.09 -7.76
N LEU A 959 -5.87 -32.05 -6.91
CA LEU A 959 -4.47 -32.39 -6.66
C LEU A 959 -3.91 -33.24 -7.81
N PRO A 960 -2.72 -32.91 -8.35
CA PRO A 960 -2.08 -33.73 -9.37
C PRO A 960 -1.69 -35.10 -8.81
N PRO A 961 -1.84 -36.18 -9.59
CA PRO A 961 -1.51 -37.52 -9.14
C PRO A 961 -0.01 -37.64 -8.77
N PRO A 962 0.35 -38.58 -7.88
CA PRO A 962 1.75 -38.81 -7.52
C PRO A 962 2.59 -39.19 -8.76
N CYS A 963 3.84 -38.77 -8.74
CA CYS A 963 4.81 -38.88 -9.84
C CYS A 963 5.14 -40.33 -10.25
N CYS A 964 4.96 -41.30 -9.36
CA CYS A 964 5.23 -42.72 -9.61
C CYS A 964 4.21 -43.67 -8.95
N ASP A 965 3.98 -44.80 -9.60
CA ASP A 965 3.19 -45.94 -9.07
C ASP A 965 3.84 -46.64 -7.87
N ARG A 966 5.01 -46.18 -7.39
CA ARG A 966 5.74 -46.81 -6.27
C ARG A 966 4.94 -46.81 -4.96
N ILE A 967 3.97 -45.90 -4.80
CA ILE A 967 3.09 -45.84 -3.62
C ILE A 967 1.75 -46.56 -3.89
N ALA A 968 1.25 -46.58 -5.12
CA ALA A 968 0.04 -47.33 -5.48
C ALA A 968 0.21 -48.86 -5.39
N ALA A 969 1.44 -49.37 -5.54
CA ALA A 969 1.69 -50.81 -5.43
C ALA A 969 1.73 -51.35 -3.99
N GLN A 970 1.83 -50.48 -2.96
CA GLN A 970 1.85 -50.92 -1.56
C GLN A 970 0.51 -50.78 -0.83
N SER A 971 -0.43 -49.98 -1.35
CA SER A 971 -1.82 -49.98 -0.85
C SER A 971 -2.60 -51.22 -1.26
N VAL A 972 -2.23 -51.87 -2.38
CA VAL A 972 -2.84 -53.15 -2.82
C VAL A 972 -2.27 -54.35 -2.05
N ALA A 973 -1.03 -54.28 -1.54
CA ALA A 973 -0.41 -55.37 -0.78
C ALA A 973 -0.80 -55.42 0.71
N LYS A 974 -1.59 -54.45 1.20
CA LYS A 974 -2.21 -54.49 2.55
C LYS A 974 -3.69 -54.88 2.52
N ALA A 975 -4.24 -55.20 1.35
CA ALA A 975 -5.62 -55.66 1.15
C ALA A 975 -5.71 -57.13 0.66
N THR A 976 -4.63 -57.91 0.82
CA THR A 976 -4.62 -59.38 0.66
C THR A 976 -4.08 -60.04 1.91
#